data_AF-A0AAE8M4W3-F1
#
_entry.id   AF-A0AAE8M4W3-F1
#
_cell.length_a   1.000
_cell.length_b   1.000
_cell.length_c   1.000
_cell.angle_alpha   90.00
_cell.angle_beta   90.00
_cell.angle_gamma   90.00
#
_symmetry.space_group_name_H-M   'P 1'
#
loop_
_entity.id
_entity.type
_entity.pdbx_description
1 polymer ?
#
loop_
_entity_poly.entity_id
_entity_poly.type
_entity_poly.pdbx_seq_one_letter_code
_entity_poly.pdbx_strand_id
1 'polypeptide(L)'
;MGQNFKQEIIPQQTGPSSYTILPQDDWAMGPALHGGCVASVIHATASNYLTTALAKYRQPDVLTLHIEYLRYCTTQKLDIDVIDLKRGSSHCTIQLQVSQEKQLKVVALATSTNFSQTLGPTSDTQWALNPPPTSIPDFHKIVSNNPDPKWVPGLTKGDVFPMGQRIISLYERGGMQVDGLVDAWNGFPGERMQASHISFMCDFMPSMADTLLRSGGMYDGRSNLRKMEAWAGKNPGVVCELNTSLSEAANEKFSENTVSLDIEFKKRLPEDGLRWIFSRVVTKKLHGGRMDMDVTICDERMDLYNKLFQANITDHLSPLPDTNYSKAAGYQTVRYPFSGLVGTPKLQKKTDFHNKQLRELGVDETNKMLNLNIMTWLNQVNFENNKGKTIKVNVSYKYGACLNAPNYTVFSNTTSTQQWNNDRLGTKGYVPIPIFFFHHCFVDLVFHQWQKKNDALESFEIIPGYPGTNSVDNQGTTPGVAGRTWLTLDSALDPFKKPGSQTDPMTSRDVVNPHTLGYTYEYNSSSPNNFNAGNPDLYVPQDEDPNPILAVSNINRSAIGGSFMITAFSKSEINEEPVLAGTEAVLSRWHVAGCANCQNHLEVRTHIPLDGWSKEKAENAEFDVKLQTRDPRVADHVNFGDVPDQQPAPSFRFVTSHMR
;
A
#
# COMPACT_ATOMS: atom_id res chain seq x y z
N MET A 1 -37.70 27.88 3.42
CA MET A 1 -36.45 27.40 2.80
C MET A 1 -35.59 26.89 3.92
N GLY A 2 -35.10 25.65 3.84
CA GLY A 2 -34.16 25.13 4.84
C GLY A 2 -32.88 25.96 4.81
N GLN A 3 -32.28 26.14 5.97
CA GLN A 3 -30.97 26.77 6.08
C GLN A 3 -29.92 25.95 5.30
N ASN A 4 -28.96 26.62 4.67
CA ASN A 4 -27.98 26.01 3.78
C ASN A 4 -26.61 26.62 4.04
N PHE A 5 -25.69 25.84 4.61
CA PHE A 5 -24.41 26.33 5.10
C PHE A 5 -23.57 26.95 3.96
N LYS A 6 -23.58 26.35 2.77
CA LYS A 6 -22.89 26.85 1.58
C LYS A 6 -23.27 28.28 1.24
N GLN A 7 -24.56 28.63 1.35
CA GLN A 7 -25.05 29.96 1.02
C GLN A 7 -24.73 30.97 2.13
N GLU A 8 -24.79 30.52 3.39
CA GLU A 8 -24.60 31.36 4.57
C GLU A 8 -23.14 31.83 4.73
N ILE A 9 -22.16 31.05 4.26
CA ILE A 9 -20.72 31.37 4.38
C ILE A 9 -20.18 32.28 3.26
N ILE A 10 -21.01 32.69 2.30
CA ILE A 10 -20.56 33.51 1.17
C ILE A 10 -20.36 34.94 1.66
N PRO A 11 -19.12 35.48 1.66
CA PRO A 11 -18.88 36.83 2.13
C PRO A 11 -19.37 37.87 1.11
N GLN A 12 -19.81 39.02 1.60
CA GLN A 12 -20.08 40.19 0.78
C GLN A 12 -18.77 40.93 0.50
N GLN A 13 -18.44 41.14 -0.78
CA GLN A 13 -17.31 41.98 -1.15
C GLN A 13 -17.63 43.46 -0.88
N THR A 14 -16.77 44.14 -0.12
CA THR A 14 -16.91 45.56 0.25
C THR A 14 -15.83 46.44 -0.38
N GLY A 15 -14.77 45.85 -0.91
CA GLY A 15 -13.71 46.52 -1.66
C GLY A 15 -12.95 45.56 -2.57
N PRO A 16 -11.93 46.04 -3.32
CA PRO A 16 -11.17 45.20 -4.26
C PRO A 16 -10.53 43.96 -3.62
N SER A 17 -10.09 44.08 -2.36
CA SER A 17 -9.54 42.99 -1.55
C SER A 17 -10.13 42.94 -0.15
N SER A 18 -11.35 43.44 0.03
CA SER A 18 -12.02 43.53 1.34
C SER A 18 -13.41 42.91 1.27
N TYR A 19 -13.75 42.17 2.31
CA TYR A 19 -14.96 41.39 2.42
C TYR A 19 -15.55 41.51 3.81
N THR A 20 -16.85 41.27 3.94
CA THR A 20 -17.54 41.25 5.22
C THR A 20 -18.59 40.15 5.25
N ILE A 21 -18.87 39.62 6.43
CA ILE A 21 -19.92 38.61 6.63
C ILE A 21 -20.49 38.72 8.03
N LEU A 22 -21.80 38.52 8.16
CA LEU A 22 -22.46 38.37 9.46
C LEU A 22 -22.63 36.88 9.75
N PRO A 23 -21.95 36.33 10.76
CA PRO A 23 -22.12 34.94 11.19
C PRO A 23 -23.56 34.64 11.57
N GLN A 24 -24.01 33.40 11.32
CA GLN A 24 -25.29 32.92 11.83
C GLN A 24 -25.16 32.53 13.31
N ASP A 25 -26.25 32.66 14.06
CA ASP A 25 -26.26 32.35 15.51
C ASP A 25 -25.91 30.88 15.80
N ASP A 26 -26.27 29.97 14.90
CA ASP A 26 -25.99 28.54 15.06
C ASP A 26 -24.52 28.17 14.85
N TRP A 27 -23.69 29.08 14.32
CA TRP A 27 -22.24 28.89 14.20
C TRP A 27 -21.50 29.05 15.54
N ALA A 28 -22.20 29.43 16.60
CA ALA A 28 -21.63 29.58 17.93
C ALA A 28 -21.21 28.22 18.53
N MET A 29 -20.12 28.27 19.30
CA MET A 29 -19.64 27.27 20.24
C MET A 29 -19.52 27.94 21.60
N GLY A 30 -20.60 27.89 22.39
CA GLY A 30 -20.73 28.70 23.61
C GLY A 30 -20.67 30.21 23.30
N PRO A 31 -19.79 31.01 23.95
CA PRO A 31 -19.70 32.45 23.72
C PRO A 31 -18.91 32.86 22.46
N ALA A 32 -18.25 31.91 21.79
CA ALA A 32 -17.40 32.16 20.63
C ALA A 32 -18.02 31.56 19.35
N LEU A 33 -17.49 31.91 18.18
CA LEU A 33 -17.74 31.15 16.95
C LEU A 33 -16.90 29.87 16.95
N HIS A 34 -17.47 28.81 16.38
CA HIS A 34 -16.74 27.58 16.09
C HIS A 34 -15.60 27.84 15.08
N GLY A 35 -14.40 27.31 15.38
CA GLY A 35 -13.19 27.53 14.58
C GLY A 35 -13.36 27.10 13.11
N GLY A 36 -13.99 25.94 12.88
CA GLY A 36 -14.33 25.43 11.56
C GLY A 36 -15.29 26.33 10.75
N CYS A 37 -16.20 27.07 11.39
CA CYS A 37 -17.05 28.04 10.68
C CYS A 37 -16.21 29.22 10.17
N VAL A 38 -15.29 29.70 11.00
CA VAL A 38 -14.32 30.75 10.61
C VAL A 38 -13.41 30.24 9.49
N ALA A 39 -12.92 28.99 9.57
CA ALA A 39 -12.12 28.36 8.51
C ALA A 39 -12.88 28.28 7.18
N SER A 40 -14.18 27.96 7.21
CA SER A 40 -15.04 27.93 6.02
C SER A 40 -15.19 29.29 5.36
N VAL A 41 -15.37 30.34 6.17
CA VAL A 41 -15.45 31.73 5.70
C VAL A 41 -14.12 32.16 5.06
N ILE A 42 -12.99 31.83 5.69
CA ILE A 42 -11.65 32.12 5.14
C ILE A 42 -11.47 31.39 3.80
N HIS A 43 -11.79 30.10 3.73
CA HIS A 43 -11.71 29.33 2.49
C HIS A 43 -12.62 29.92 1.39
N ALA A 44 -13.86 30.26 1.72
CA ALA A 44 -14.82 30.85 0.78
C ALA A 44 -14.33 32.20 0.25
N THR A 45 -13.77 33.04 1.13
CA THR A 45 -13.17 34.34 0.77
C THR A 45 -11.96 34.14 -0.15
N ALA A 46 -11.05 33.24 0.21
CA ALA A 46 -9.88 32.92 -0.61
C ALA A 46 -10.28 32.42 -2.00
N SER A 47 -11.22 31.47 -2.08
CA SER A 47 -11.72 30.92 -3.35
C SER A 47 -12.38 32.00 -4.21
N ASN A 48 -13.18 32.88 -3.61
CA ASN A 48 -13.77 34.00 -4.31
C ASN A 48 -12.70 34.96 -4.86
N TYR A 49 -11.71 35.32 -4.05
CA TYR A 49 -10.63 36.22 -4.46
C TYR A 49 -9.78 35.64 -5.60
N LEU A 50 -9.46 34.34 -5.52
CA LEU A 50 -8.71 33.61 -6.55
C LEU A 50 -9.44 33.56 -7.89
N THR A 51 -10.76 33.38 -7.85
CA THR A 51 -11.60 33.28 -9.05
C THR A 51 -12.05 34.63 -9.61
N THR A 52 -11.84 35.72 -8.88
CA THR A 52 -12.21 37.08 -9.31
C THR A 52 -10.97 37.95 -9.50
N ALA A 53 -10.39 38.50 -8.42
CA ALA A 53 -9.26 39.41 -8.45
C ALA A 53 -8.00 38.78 -9.09
N LEU A 54 -7.78 37.48 -8.87
CA LEU A 54 -6.63 36.74 -9.42
C LEU A 54 -6.99 35.79 -10.57
N ALA A 55 -8.18 35.93 -11.18
CA ALA A 55 -8.66 35.04 -12.23
C ALA A 55 -7.68 34.85 -13.41
N LYS A 56 -6.89 35.89 -13.71
CA LYS A 56 -5.88 35.87 -14.80
C LYS A 56 -4.82 34.76 -14.64
N TYR A 57 -4.56 34.30 -13.41
CA TYR A 57 -3.58 33.25 -13.13
C TYR A 57 -4.14 31.83 -13.33
N ARG A 58 -5.46 31.68 -13.51
CA ARG A 58 -6.14 30.40 -13.78
C ARG A 58 -5.87 29.32 -12.72
N GLN A 59 -5.81 29.73 -11.45
CA GLN A 59 -5.60 28.88 -10.28
C GLN A 59 -6.77 29.06 -9.31
N PRO A 60 -7.95 28.50 -9.63
CA PRO A 60 -9.19 28.80 -8.90
C PRO A 60 -9.29 28.08 -7.55
N ASP A 61 -8.42 27.09 -7.29
CA ASP A 61 -8.52 26.23 -6.13
C ASP A 61 -7.55 26.65 -5.02
N VAL A 62 -7.95 26.43 -3.77
CA VAL A 62 -7.06 26.50 -2.62
C VAL A 62 -6.33 25.16 -2.48
N LEU A 63 -5.00 25.18 -2.54
CA LEU A 63 -4.14 24.02 -2.33
C LEU A 63 -3.83 23.82 -0.84
N THR A 64 -3.34 24.86 -0.19
CA THR A 64 -3.04 24.87 1.24
C THR A 64 -3.72 26.05 1.90
N LEU A 65 -4.14 25.85 3.14
CA LEU A 65 -4.68 26.87 4.01
C LEU A 65 -4.09 26.70 5.41
N HIS A 66 -3.24 27.64 5.81
CA HIS A 66 -2.75 27.76 7.18
C HIS A 66 -3.57 28.85 7.89
N ILE A 67 -4.03 28.60 9.12
CA ILE A 67 -4.86 29.52 9.90
C ILE A 67 -4.27 29.62 11.31
N GLU A 68 -3.97 30.85 11.73
CA GLU A 68 -3.54 31.17 13.09
C GLU A 68 -4.68 31.93 13.81
N TYR A 69 -5.24 31.31 14.85
CA TYR A 69 -6.32 31.87 15.66
C TYR A 69 -5.72 32.69 16.81
N LEU A 70 -5.65 34.00 16.63
CA LEU A 70 -5.07 34.90 17.63
C LEU A 70 -6.03 35.16 18.79
N ARG A 71 -7.34 35.21 18.50
CA ARG A 71 -8.42 35.51 19.43
C ARG A 71 -9.72 34.85 18.96
N TYR A 72 -10.62 34.54 19.89
CA TYR A 72 -11.95 34.06 19.53
C TYR A 72 -12.73 35.13 18.74
N CYS A 73 -13.46 34.66 17.74
CA CYS A 73 -14.49 35.44 17.05
C CYS A 73 -15.83 35.28 17.79
N THR A 74 -16.72 36.25 17.66
CA THR A 74 -18.12 36.18 18.15
C THR A 74 -19.09 36.23 16.97
N THR A 75 -20.40 36.10 17.21
CA THR A 75 -21.43 36.24 16.16
C THR A 75 -21.56 37.65 15.58
N GLN A 76 -20.75 38.61 16.05
CA GLN A 76 -20.64 39.90 15.40
C GLN A 76 -20.05 39.80 13.98
N LYS A 77 -20.32 40.82 13.16
CA LYS A 77 -19.81 40.95 11.80
C LYS A 77 -18.29 40.76 11.74
N LEU A 78 -17.83 39.92 10.81
CA LEU A 78 -16.42 39.70 10.49
C LEU A 78 -16.04 40.59 9.31
N ASP A 79 -14.93 41.32 9.43
CA ASP A 79 -14.31 42.08 8.35
C ASP A 79 -13.01 41.37 7.93
N ILE A 80 -12.85 41.11 6.63
CA ILE A 80 -11.79 40.27 6.08
C ILE A 80 -11.04 41.03 5.00
N ASP A 81 -9.75 41.24 5.20
CA ASP A 81 -8.85 41.85 4.21
C ASP A 81 -7.91 40.82 3.60
N VAL A 82 -7.73 40.87 2.29
CA VAL A 82 -6.86 39.96 1.52
C VAL A 82 -5.64 40.72 1.01
N ILE A 83 -4.45 40.17 1.28
CA ILE A 83 -3.16 40.74 0.90
C ILE A 83 -2.45 39.76 -0.01
N ASP A 84 -2.05 40.21 -1.19
CA ASP A 84 -1.25 39.40 -2.10
C ASP A 84 0.21 39.39 -1.64
N LEU A 85 0.70 38.21 -1.23
CA LEU A 85 2.10 38.03 -0.85
C LEU A 85 2.95 37.62 -2.06
N LYS A 86 2.42 36.71 -2.88
CA LYS A 86 3.07 36.23 -4.10
C LYS A 86 2.03 36.02 -5.19
N ARG A 87 2.35 36.48 -6.41
CA ARG A 87 1.58 36.20 -7.62
C ARG A 87 2.46 35.47 -8.62
N GLY A 88 2.11 34.23 -8.97
CA GLY A 88 2.91 33.38 -9.84
C GLY A 88 2.06 32.59 -10.82
N SER A 89 2.65 32.20 -11.94
CA SER A 89 1.98 31.40 -12.98
C SER A 89 1.69 29.96 -12.55
N SER A 90 2.47 29.42 -11.61
CA SER A 90 2.25 28.09 -11.01
C SER A 90 1.34 28.14 -9.78
N HIS A 91 1.59 29.10 -8.88
CA HIS A 91 0.77 29.34 -7.70
C HIS A 91 0.85 30.82 -7.27
N CYS A 92 -0.21 31.29 -6.63
CA CYS A 92 -0.28 32.52 -5.85
C CYS A 92 -0.30 32.17 -4.37
N THR A 93 0.16 33.09 -3.52
CA THR A 93 0.04 33.00 -2.07
C THR A 93 -0.57 34.30 -1.57
N ILE A 94 -1.69 34.19 -0.89
CA ILE A 94 -2.45 35.31 -0.32
C ILE A 94 -2.55 35.17 1.20
N GLN A 95 -2.55 36.29 1.90
CA GLN A 95 -2.82 36.37 3.32
C GLN A 95 -4.22 36.92 3.54
N LEU A 96 -5.00 36.32 4.43
CA LEU A 96 -6.31 36.82 4.85
C LEU A 96 -6.22 37.26 6.32
N GLN A 97 -6.76 38.43 6.62
CA GLN A 97 -6.84 38.97 7.99
C GLN A 97 -8.31 39.12 8.37
N VAL A 98 -8.76 38.36 9.36
CA VAL A 98 -10.13 38.46 9.90
C VAL A 98 -10.10 39.34 11.13
N SER A 99 -10.95 40.35 11.17
CA SER A 99 -11.07 41.30 12.28
C SER A 99 -12.53 41.50 12.71
N GLN A 100 -12.71 41.88 13.97
CA GLN A 100 -13.98 42.35 14.54
C GLN A 100 -13.70 43.60 15.34
N GLU A 101 -14.51 44.64 15.17
CA GLU A 101 -14.32 45.94 15.85
C GLU A 101 -12.88 46.47 15.73
N LYS A 102 -12.25 46.28 14.54
CA LYS A 102 -10.85 46.63 14.23
C LYS A 102 -9.79 45.85 15.02
N GLN A 103 -10.18 44.85 15.81
CA GLN A 103 -9.25 43.93 16.45
C GLN A 103 -9.00 42.73 15.53
N LEU A 104 -7.74 42.49 15.18
CA LEU A 104 -7.33 41.30 14.43
C LEU A 104 -7.62 40.04 15.27
N LYS A 105 -8.38 39.12 14.68
CA LYS A 105 -8.81 37.86 15.32
C LYS A 105 -8.06 36.66 14.74
N VAL A 106 -7.90 36.60 13.42
CA VAL A 106 -7.30 35.47 12.70
C VAL A 106 -6.40 35.98 11.58
N VAL A 107 -5.28 35.31 11.36
CA VAL A 107 -4.44 35.46 10.18
C VAL A 107 -4.39 34.13 9.46
N ALA A 108 -4.60 34.11 8.15
CA ALA A 108 -4.51 32.90 7.35
C ALA A 108 -3.63 33.10 6.12
N LEU A 109 -2.97 32.04 5.67
CA LEU A 109 -2.21 31.98 4.43
C LEU A 109 -2.83 30.92 3.52
N ALA A 110 -3.24 31.33 2.33
CA ALA A 110 -3.77 30.42 1.31
C ALA A 110 -2.83 30.38 0.10
N THR A 111 -2.49 29.17 -0.36
CA THR A 111 -1.77 28.96 -1.62
C THR A 111 -2.73 28.41 -2.67
N SER A 112 -2.69 28.96 -3.88
CA SER A 112 -3.58 28.53 -4.96
C SER A 112 -3.00 27.41 -5.81
N THR A 113 -3.88 26.69 -6.50
CA THR A 113 -3.53 25.72 -7.54
C THR A 113 -4.64 25.64 -8.58
N ASN A 114 -4.41 24.81 -9.60
CA ASN A 114 -5.45 24.36 -10.51
C ASN A 114 -5.47 22.83 -10.53
N PHE A 115 -6.37 22.23 -9.74
CA PHE A 115 -6.50 20.76 -9.69
C PHE A 115 -6.99 20.15 -11.00
N SER A 116 -7.49 20.96 -11.95
CA SER A 116 -7.82 20.49 -13.30
C SER A 116 -6.60 20.38 -14.22
N GLN A 117 -5.41 20.81 -13.77
CA GLN A 117 -4.17 20.72 -14.52
C GLN A 117 -3.17 19.81 -13.82
N THR A 118 -2.59 18.88 -14.57
CA THR A 118 -1.48 18.05 -14.08
C THR A 118 -0.18 18.83 -14.18
N LEU A 119 0.44 19.13 -13.04
CA LEU A 119 1.72 19.86 -12.97
C LEU A 119 2.96 18.93 -12.98
N GLY A 120 2.78 17.62 -12.82
CA GLY A 120 3.88 16.66 -12.70
C GLY A 120 3.42 15.20 -12.70
N PRO A 121 4.34 14.24 -12.55
CA PRO A 121 4.02 12.82 -12.54
C PRO A 121 3.14 12.44 -11.34
N THR A 122 2.33 11.40 -11.50
CA THR A 122 1.52 10.81 -10.42
C THR A 122 2.00 9.39 -10.17
N SER A 123 2.24 9.05 -8.90
CA SER A 123 2.54 7.69 -8.46
C SER A 123 1.81 7.41 -7.16
N ASP A 124 1.12 6.28 -7.09
CA ASP A 124 0.46 5.84 -5.87
C ASP A 124 1.48 5.20 -4.93
N THR A 125 1.36 5.48 -3.63
CA THR A 125 2.13 4.78 -2.59
C THR A 125 1.33 3.58 -2.05
N GLN A 126 1.97 2.75 -1.23
CA GLN A 126 1.26 1.69 -0.48
C GLN A 126 0.65 2.18 0.83
N TRP A 127 0.64 3.50 1.06
CA TRP A 127 0.10 4.08 2.29
C TRP A 127 -1.38 3.74 2.44
N ALA A 128 -1.76 3.30 3.64
CA ALA A 128 -3.13 3.04 4.02
C ALA A 128 -3.33 3.44 5.47
N LEU A 129 -4.57 3.81 5.81
CA LEU A 129 -4.97 4.08 7.18
C LEU A 129 -4.70 2.85 8.07
N ASN A 130 -3.96 3.05 9.17
CA ASN A 130 -3.65 2.02 10.15
C ASN A 130 -4.09 2.47 11.56
N PRO A 131 -4.89 1.70 12.30
CA PRO A 131 -5.54 0.45 11.88
C PRO A 131 -6.50 0.67 10.68
N PRO A 132 -6.77 -0.33 9.84
CA PRO A 132 -7.75 -0.16 8.77
C PRO A 132 -9.11 0.28 9.32
N PRO A 133 -9.78 1.27 8.72
CA PRO A 133 -11.08 1.71 9.16
C PRO A 133 -12.12 0.59 8.95
N THR A 134 -13.18 0.62 9.75
CA THR A 134 -14.30 -0.29 9.57
C THR A 134 -14.99 -0.08 8.22
N SER A 135 -15.70 -1.11 7.74
CA SER A 135 -16.36 -1.09 6.43
C SER A 135 -17.29 0.12 6.26
N ILE A 136 -17.31 0.66 5.04
CA ILE A 136 -18.18 1.77 4.64
C ILE A 136 -19.65 1.50 5.05
N PRO A 137 -20.34 2.45 5.70
CA PRO A 137 -21.75 2.32 6.08
C PRO A 137 -22.65 2.09 4.87
N ASP A 138 -23.76 1.39 5.08
CA ASP A 138 -24.84 1.40 4.10
C ASP A 138 -25.63 2.71 4.23
N PHE A 139 -25.21 3.75 3.50
CA PHE A 139 -25.83 5.06 3.57
C PHE A 139 -27.32 5.06 3.21
N HIS A 140 -27.80 4.08 2.42
CA HIS A 140 -29.24 3.96 2.14
C HIS A 140 -30.02 3.56 3.39
N LYS A 141 -29.45 2.69 4.23
CA LYS A 141 -30.05 2.35 5.52
C LYS A 141 -30.07 3.55 6.45
N ILE A 142 -28.95 4.26 6.57
CA ILE A 142 -28.83 5.46 7.41
C ILE A 142 -29.89 6.51 7.03
N VAL A 143 -29.99 6.86 5.74
CA VAL A 143 -30.95 7.87 5.26
C VAL A 143 -32.41 7.42 5.43
N SER A 144 -32.66 6.10 5.42
CA SER A 144 -34.01 5.53 5.59
C SER A 144 -34.33 5.19 7.05
N ASN A 145 -33.51 5.62 8.02
CA ASN A 145 -33.61 5.27 9.44
C ASN A 145 -33.65 3.75 9.71
N ASN A 146 -32.98 2.96 8.87
CA ASN A 146 -32.76 1.54 9.09
C ASN A 146 -31.44 1.32 9.85
N PRO A 147 -31.36 0.31 10.75
CA PRO A 147 -30.14 0.06 11.50
C PRO A 147 -29.00 -0.43 10.60
N ASP A 148 -27.80 0.11 10.84
CA ASP A 148 -26.54 -0.41 10.31
C ASP A 148 -25.86 -1.30 11.39
N PRO A 149 -25.32 -2.48 10.99
CA PRO A 149 -24.71 -3.41 11.93
C PRO A 149 -23.40 -2.92 12.55
N LYS A 150 -22.71 -1.94 11.94
CA LYS A 150 -21.40 -1.46 12.40
C LYS A 150 -21.40 0.02 12.78
N TRP A 151 -22.35 0.80 12.29
CA TRP A 151 -22.40 2.23 12.53
C TRP A 151 -23.64 2.62 13.32
N VAL A 152 -23.47 3.57 14.24
CA VAL A 152 -24.56 4.15 15.01
C VAL A 152 -24.68 5.65 14.70
N PRO A 153 -25.86 6.12 14.23
CA PRO A 153 -26.07 7.52 13.90
C PRO A 153 -26.38 8.37 15.14
N GLY A 154 -25.80 9.56 15.20
CA GLY A 154 -26.10 10.57 16.20
C GLY A 154 -25.87 11.98 15.68
N LEU A 155 -26.40 12.95 16.41
CA LEU A 155 -26.14 14.37 16.21
C LEU A 155 -26.11 15.07 17.57
N THR A 156 -25.49 16.24 17.62
CA THR A 156 -25.50 17.09 18.81
C THR A 156 -26.64 18.10 18.71
N LYS A 157 -27.42 18.26 19.76
CA LYS A 157 -28.54 19.21 19.82
C LYS A 157 -28.47 20.03 21.08
N GLY A 158 -28.68 21.34 20.97
CA GLY A 158 -28.73 22.24 22.12
C GLY A 158 -27.86 23.48 21.95
N ASP A 159 -27.71 24.22 23.03
CA ASP A 159 -27.28 25.63 22.98
C ASP A 159 -25.75 25.79 22.96
N VAL A 160 -25.00 24.73 23.25
CA VAL A 160 -23.53 24.76 23.25
C VAL A 160 -23.00 24.81 21.82
N PHE A 161 -23.54 23.97 20.94
CA PHE A 161 -23.12 23.87 19.54
C PHE A 161 -24.34 23.64 18.63
N PRO A 162 -25.12 24.69 18.34
CA PRO A 162 -26.37 24.52 17.59
C PRO A 162 -26.15 24.01 16.15
N MET A 163 -25.03 24.33 15.52
CA MET A 163 -24.63 23.80 14.21
C MET A 163 -24.59 22.26 14.18
N GLY A 164 -24.32 21.61 15.31
CA GLY A 164 -24.31 20.15 15.43
C GLY A 164 -25.61 19.49 15.02
N GLN A 165 -26.75 20.19 15.11
CA GLN A 165 -28.05 19.62 14.73
C GLN A 165 -28.22 19.46 13.21
N ARG A 166 -27.38 20.13 12.42
CA ARG A 166 -27.34 20.05 10.96
C ARG A 166 -26.46 18.91 10.46
N ILE A 167 -25.76 18.19 11.34
CA ILE A 167 -24.74 17.20 10.96
C ILE A 167 -25.08 15.87 11.61
N ILE A 168 -25.18 14.83 10.79
CA ILE A 168 -25.24 13.46 11.29
C ILE A 168 -23.83 12.91 11.31
N SER A 169 -23.41 12.43 12.48
CA SER A 169 -22.18 11.67 12.70
C SER A 169 -22.51 10.21 12.90
N LEU A 170 -21.79 9.34 12.20
CA LEU A 170 -21.86 7.90 12.39
C LEU A 170 -20.58 7.48 13.11
N TYR A 171 -20.73 6.93 14.32
CA TYR A 171 -19.63 6.30 15.03
C TYR A 171 -19.66 4.79 14.87
N GLU A 172 -18.47 4.20 14.83
CA GLU A 172 -18.33 2.75 14.83
C GLU A 172 -18.83 2.17 16.15
N ARG A 173 -19.64 1.12 16.08
CA ARG A 173 -20.10 0.36 17.25
C ARG A 173 -18.91 -0.31 17.92
N GLY A 174 -18.76 -0.09 19.22
CA GLY A 174 -17.57 -0.48 19.96
C GLY A 174 -16.30 0.21 19.46
N GLY A 175 -16.39 1.33 18.73
CA GLY A 175 -15.25 2.10 18.24
C GLY A 175 -14.46 2.80 19.34
N MET A 176 -13.49 3.63 18.92
CA MET A 176 -12.59 4.39 19.82
C MET A 176 -11.78 3.50 20.79
N GLN A 177 -11.46 2.27 20.36
CA GLN A 177 -10.68 1.29 21.13
C GLN A 177 -9.21 1.70 21.26
N VAL A 178 -8.66 2.30 20.20
CA VAL A 178 -7.30 2.86 20.22
C VAL A 178 -7.36 4.25 20.86
N ASP A 179 -6.58 4.46 21.91
CA ASP A 179 -6.47 5.77 22.55
C ASP A 179 -5.93 6.81 21.56
N GLY A 180 -6.58 7.97 21.53
CA GLY A 180 -6.20 9.08 20.66
C GLY A 180 -6.67 8.91 19.21
N LEU A 181 -7.50 7.92 18.89
CA LEU A 181 -8.01 7.72 17.54
C LEU A 181 -9.54 7.73 17.52
N VAL A 182 -10.12 8.56 16.64
CA VAL A 182 -11.56 8.60 16.38
C VAL A 182 -11.82 8.53 14.88
N ASP A 183 -12.63 7.55 14.49
CA ASP A 183 -13.17 7.40 13.14
C ASP A 183 -14.64 7.77 13.13
N ALA A 184 -15.06 8.56 12.15
CA ALA A 184 -16.45 8.93 11.97
C ALA A 184 -16.82 9.10 10.49
N TRP A 185 -18.08 8.84 10.16
CA TRP A 185 -18.67 9.36 8.93
C TRP A 185 -19.55 10.54 9.25
N ASN A 186 -19.43 11.64 8.50
CA ASN A 186 -20.20 12.85 8.73
C ASN A 186 -20.91 13.29 7.47
N GLY A 187 -22.14 13.78 7.60
CA GLY A 187 -22.94 14.25 6.49
C GLY A 187 -23.88 15.37 6.92
N PHE A 188 -24.12 16.33 6.02
CA PHE A 188 -25.12 17.38 6.19
C PHE A 188 -26.44 16.93 5.53
N PRO A 189 -27.48 16.55 6.29
CA PRO A 189 -28.74 16.12 5.70
C PRO A 189 -29.35 17.24 4.85
N GLY A 190 -29.71 16.91 3.60
CA GLY A 190 -30.30 17.87 2.67
C GLY A 190 -29.31 18.82 1.98
N GLU A 191 -28.01 18.71 2.27
CA GLU A 191 -26.96 19.54 1.65
C GLU A 191 -25.84 18.65 1.05
N ARG A 192 -25.03 19.25 0.19
CA ARG A 192 -23.83 18.64 -0.38
C ARG A 192 -22.62 19.46 0.03
N MET A 193 -21.64 18.77 0.62
CA MET A 193 -20.42 19.37 1.14
C MET A 193 -19.47 19.74 0.01
N GLN A 194 -19.04 20.99 0.01
CA GLN A 194 -18.00 21.52 -0.86
C GLN A 194 -16.69 21.72 -0.09
N ALA A 195 -15.64 22.20 -0.76
CA ALA A 195 -14.33 22.42 -0.14
C ALA A 195 -14.39 23.29 1.12
N SER A 196 -15.29 24.29 1.15
CA SER A 196 -15.54 25.10 2.34
C SER A 196 -16.13 24.29 3.50
N HIS A 197 -17.04 23.36 3.25
CA HIS A 197 -17.52 22.43 4.28
C HIS A 197 -16.40 21.54 4.78
N ILE A 198 -15.48 21.13 3.90
CA ILE A 198 -14.31 20.35 4.32
C ILE A 198 -13.43 21.17 5.27
N SER A 199 -13.26 22.47 5.02
CA SER A 199 -12.56 23.36 5.98
C SER A 199 -13.24 23.40 7.35
N PHE A 200 -14.57 23.38 7.41
CA PHE A 200 -15.30 23.20 8.67
C PHE A 200 -15.06 21.81 9.28
N MET A 201 -15.11 20.76 8.47
CA MET A 201 -14.99 19.37 8.93
C MET A 201 -13.60 19.01 9.46
N CYS A 202 -12.56 19.75 9.07
CA CYS A 202 -11.21 19.64 9.64
C CYS A 202 -11.15 20.05 11.13
N ASP A 203 -12.18 20.74 11.63
CA ASP A 203 -12.33 21.16 13.02
C ASP A 203 -13.66 20.61 13.60
N PHE A 204 -14.19 19.49 13.07
CA PHE A 204 -15.42 18.87 13.57
C PHE A 204 -15.19 17.42 14.03
N MET A 205 -15.04 17.26 15.34
CA MET A 205 -14.76 16.01 16.06
C MET A 205 -15.12 16.19 17.54
N PRO A 206 -15.27 15.10 18.33
CA PRO A 206 -15.34 15.23 19.78
C PRO A 206 -14.04 15.82 20.35
N SER A 207 -14.09 16.34 21.58
CA SER A 207 -12.90 16.78 22.30
C SER A 207 -11.94 15.60 22.45
N MET A 208 -10.77 15.70 21.84
CA MET A 208 -9.81 14.60 21.85
C MET A 208 -9.12 14.50 23.23
N ALA A 209 -8.98 15.57 24.00
CA ALA A 209 -8.51 15.49 25.38
C ALA A 209 -9.55 14.86 26.30
N ASP A 210 -10.83 15.24 26.21
CA ASP A 210 -11.89 14.58 27.00
C ASP A 210 -12.00 13.10 26.67
N THR A 211 -11.90 12.77 25.39
CA THR A 211 -11.93 11.39 24.91
C THR A 211 -10.73 10.60 25.45
N LEU A 212 -9.50 11.16 25.40
CA LEU A 212 -8.29 10.54 25.94
C LEU A 212 -8.33 10.38 27.47
N LEU A 213 -8.77 11.43 28.17
CA LEU A 213 -8.88 11.46 29.63
C LEU A 213 -10.09 10.68 30.16
N ARG A 214 -10.98 10.25 29.26
CA ARG A 214 -12.21 9.51 29.59
C ARG A 214 -13.03 10.26 30.61
N SER A 215 -13.21 11.57 30.38
CA SER A 215 -13.84 12.47 31.35
C SER A 215 -15.28 12.07 31.69
N GLY A 216 -15.94 11.32 30.80
CA GLY A 216 -17.35 10.96 30.92
C GLY A 216 -18.30 12.11 30.64
N GLY A 217 -17.77 13.33 30.40
CA GLY A 217 -18.50 14.55 30.12
C GLY A 217 -19.21 14.53 28.76
N MET A 218 -19.79 15.65 28.37
CA MET A 218 -20.53 15.73 27.11
C MET A 218 -19.63 15.82 25.86
N TYR A 219 -18.37 16.23 26.04
CA TYR A 219 -17.40 16.30 24.94
C TYR A 219 -16.59 15.00 24.75
N ASP A 220 -16.67 14.06 25.70
CA ASP A 220 -16.03 12.75 25.61
C ASP A 220 -16.71 11.88 24.53
N GLY A 221 -16.00 11.65 23.42
CA GLY A 221 -16.48 10.84 22.30
C GLY A 221 -16.90 9.43 22.71
N ARG A 222 -16.26 8.83 23.72
CA ARG A 222 -16.59 7.49 24.23
C ARG A 222 -17.84 7.50 25.09
N SER A 223 -18.04 8.58 25.85
CA SER A 223 -19.30 8.81 26.57
C SER A 223 -20.45 8.93 25.57
N ASN A 224 -20.25 9.72 24.51
CA ASN A 224 -21.23 9.93 23.45
C ASN A 224 -21.54 8.64 22.68
N LEU A 225 -20.53 7.86 22.28
CA LEU A 225 -20.73 6.57 21.63
C LEU A 225 -21.56 5.61 22.49
N ARG A 226 -21.26 5.48 23.79
CA ARG A 226 -22.05 4.63 24.71
C ARG A 226 -23.51 5.06 24.80
N LYS A 227 -23.77 6.37 24.86
CA LYS A 227 -25.14 6.93 24.85
C LYS A 227 -25.85 6.60 23.53
N MET A 228 -25.15 6.78 22.41
CA MET A 228 -25.67 6.47 21.07
C MET A 228 -25.99 4.98 20.91
N GLU A 229 -25.14 4.07 21.38
CA GLU A 229 -25.37 2.63 21.34
C GLU A 229 -26.56 2.21 22.21
N ALA A 230 -26.65 2.74 23.44
CA ALA A 230 -27.77 2.50 24.33
C ALA A 230 -29.10 3.01 23.74
N TRP A 231 -29.07 4.16 23.06
CA TRP A 231 -30.20 4.68 22.31
C TRP A 231 -30.58 3.75 21.16
N ALA A 232 -29.62 3.34 20.34
CA ALA A 232 -29.86 2.47 19.19
C ALA A 232 -30.38 1.08 19.58
N GLY A 233 -30.05 0.59 20.77
CA GLY A 233 -30.64 -0.65 21.31
C GLY A 233 -32.14 -0.55 21.58
N LYS A 234 -32.64 0.66 21.88
CA LYS A 234 -34.07 0.94 22.11
C LYS A 234 -34.77 1.46 20.87
N ASN A 235 -34.04 2.17 20.00
CA ASN A 235 -34.55 2.84 18.81
C ASN A 235 -33.66 2.49 17.58
N PRO A 236 -33.72 1.26 17.06
CA PRO A 236 -32.82 0.82 15.99
C PRO A 236 -32.96 1.69 14.73
N GLY A 237 -31.83 2.18 14.21
CA GLY A 237 -31.78 2.99 12.98
C GLY A 237 -32.17 4.45 13.15
N VAL A 238 -32.75 4.85 14.29
CA VAL A 238 -33.11 6.23 14.58
C VAL A 238 -31.89 7.00 15.09
N VAL A 239 -31.64 8.18 14.51
CA VAL A 239 -30.55 9.08 14.91
C VAL A 239 -30.68 9.42 16.40
N CYS A 240 -29.60 9.25 17.16
CA CYS A 240 -29.54 9.66 18.56
C CYS A 240 -29.32 11.18 18.67
N GLU A 241 -30.22 11.90 19.34
CA GLU A 241 -29.99 13.31 19.68
C GLU A 241 -29.22 13.40 21.01
N LEU A 242 -27.95 13.80 20.95
CA LEU A 242 -27.12 14.08 22.11
C LEU A 242 -27.37 15.52 22.55
N ASN A 243 -28.16 15.68 23.61
CA ASN A 243 -28.47 17.00 24.15
C ASN A 243 -27.26 17.61 24.86
N THR A 244 -26.98 18.88 24.59
CA THR A 244 -25.94 19.68 25.26
C THR A 244 -26.54 20.98 25.79
N SER A 245 -26.12 21.40 26.99
CA SER A 245 -26.57 22.65 27.60
C SER A 245 -25.40 23.50 28.09
N LEU A 246 -25.57 24.83 28.07
CA LEU A 246 -24.56 25.75 28.60
C LEU A 246 -24.31 25.51 30.10
N SER A 247 -25.32 25.05 30.85
CA SER A 247 -25.17 24.66 32.25
C SER A 247 -24.27 23.43 32.44
N GLU A 248 -24.35 22.45 31.55
CA GLU A 248 -23.43 21.30 31.56
C GLU A 248 -22.03 21.76 31.15
N ALA A 249 -21.91 22.64 30.14
CA ALA A 249 -20.63 23.19 29.69
C ALA A 249 -19.88 23.91 30.81
N ALA A 250 -20.61 24.65 31.66
CA ALA A 250 -20.03 25.37 32.78
C ALA A 250 -19.42 24.45 33.86
N ASN A 251 -19.78 23.16 33.86
CA ASN A 251 -19.26 22.16 34.80
C ASN A 251 -18.10 21.33 34.22
N GLU A 252 -17.74 21.54 32.95
CA GLU A 252 -16.63 20.83 32.32
C GLU A 252 -15.27 21.33 32.85
N LYS A 253 -14.31 20.41 32.98
CA LYS A 253 -13.07 20.66 33.73
C LYS A 253 -12.03 21.47 32.97
N PHE A 254 -12.06 21.42 31.64
CA PHE A 254 -11.10 22.09 30.78
C PHE A 254 -11.77 22.45 29.45
N SER A 255 -11.22 23.47 28.77
CA SER A 255 -11.65 23.93 27.45
C SER A 255 -10.47 23.83 26.50
N GLU A 256 -10.72 23.28 25.33
CA GLU A 256 -9.76 23.21 24.24
C GLU A 256 -9.94 24.43 23.34
N ASN A 257 -8.84 24.97 22.84
CA ASN A 257 -8.86 26.03 21.84
C ASN A 257 -7.85 25.69 20.75
N THR A 258 -8.30 25.68 19.50
CA THR A 258 -7.43 25.56 18.34
C THR A 258 -6.57 26.82 18.23
N VAL A 259 -5.25 26.66 18.28
CA VAL A 259 -4.28 27.76 18.12
C VAL A 259 -3.94 27.93 16.64
N SER A 260 -3.67 26.82 15.95
CA SER A 260 -3.34 26.79 14.53
C SER A 260 -4.05 25.63 13.84
N LEU A 261 -4.43 25.83 12.58
CA LEU A 261 -5.01 24.80 11.72
C LEU A 261 -4.36 24.85 10.34
N ASP A 262 -3.80 23.72 9.90
CA ASP A 262 -3.19 23.53 8.59
C ASP A 262 -4.01 22.53 7.77
N ILE A 263 -4.47 22.96 6.61
CA ILE A 263 -5.28 22.15 5.69
C ILE A 263 -4.57 22.05 4.35
N GLU A 264 -4.40 20.83 3.86
CA GLU A 264 -3.93 20.57 2.51
C GLU A 264 -4.99 19.83 1.71
N PHE A 265 -5.50 20.47 0.66
CA PHE A 265 -6.43 19.87 -0.27
C PHE A 265 -5.64 19.05 -1.30
N LYS A 266 -5.99 17.77 -1.44
CA LYS A 266 -5.28 16.85 -2.36
C LYS A 266 -5.91 16.79 -3.75
N LYS A 267 -7.18 17.14 -3.88
CA LYS A 267 -7.94 17.11 -5.14
C LYS A 267 -9.11 18.10 -5.10
N ARG A 268 -9.61 18.50 -6.27
CA ARG A 268 -10.89 19.21 -6.37
C ARG A 268 -12.03 18.25 -6.01
N LEU A 269 -12.96 18.74 -5.20
CA LEU A 269 -14.20 18.01 -4.91
C LEU A 269 -15.13 18.00 -6.15
N PRO A 270 -16.03 16.99 -6.28
CA PRO A 270 -17.04 17.00 -7.32
C PRO A 270 -17.88 18.30 -7.30
N GLU A 271 -18.31 18.77 -8.47
CA GLU A 271 -19.12 20.01 -8.57
C GLU A 271 -20.40 19.93 -7.75
N ASP A 272 -21.05 18.76 -7.76
CA ASP A 272 -22.26 18.45 -6.99
C ASP A 272 -22.01 18.28 -5.49
N GLY A 273 -20.74 18.32 -5.05
CA GLY A 273 -20.32 18.13 -3.66
C GLY A 273 -20.43 16.70 -3.14
N LEU A 274 -19.96 16.49 -1.92
CA LEU A 274 -19.96 15.20 -1.22
C LEU A 274 -21.20 15.08 -0.33
N ARG A 275 -21.82 13.91 -0.28
CA ARG A 275 -22.95 13.65 0.62
C ARG A 275 -22.47 13.20 2.00
N TRP A 276 -21.49 12.30 2.03
CA TRP A 276 -20.79 11.87 3.24
C TRP A 276 -19.28 12.04 3.08
N ILE A 277 -18.61 12.26 4.20
CA ILE A 277 -17.16 12.15 4.32
C ILE A 277 -16.81 11.20 5.45
N PHE A 278 -15.69 10.52 5.31
CA PHE A 278 -15.03 9.83 6.40
C PHE A 278 -13.98 10.77 7.00
N SER A 279 -13.91 10.86 8.33
CA SER A 279 -12.81 11.50 9.04
C SER A 279 -12.14 10.51 9.99
N ARG A 280 -10.80 10.50 9.95
CA ARG A 280 -9.97 9.94 11.01
C ARG A 280 -9.23 11.07 11.71
N VAL A 281 -9.42 11.17 13.02
CA VAL A 281 -8.68 12.08 13.90
C VAL A 281 -7.71 11.27 14.73
N VAL A 282 -6.44 11.66 14.72
CA VAL A 282 -5.38 11.06 15.53
C VAL A 282 -4.72 12.12 16.40
N THR A 283 -4.66 11.86 17.69
CA THR A 283 -3.84 12.60 18.65
C THR A 283 -2.66 11.73 19.04
N LYS A 284 -1.43 12.20 18.78
CA LYS A 284 -0.24 11.46 19.18
C LYS A 284 0.07 11.65 20.66
N LYS A 285 -0.14 12.87 21.20
CA LYS A 285 0.14 13.15 22.60
C LYS A 285 -0.64 14.34 23.14
N LEU A 286 -1.26 14.15 24.30
CA LEU A 286 -1.67 15.23 25.21
C LEU A 286 -0.60 15.38 26.31
N HIS A 287 0.05 16.54 26.41
CA HIS A 287 1.08 16.78 27.41
C HIS A 287 1.06 18.22 27.91
N GLY A 288 0.88 18.40 29.23
CA GLY A 288 0.88 19.72 29.85
C GLY A 288 -0.18 20.68 29.29
N GLY A 289 -1.35 20.14 28.91
CA GLY A 289 -2.45 20.91 28.31
C GLY A 289 -2.27 21.25 26.83
N ARG A 290 -1.23 20.73 26.16
CA ARG A 290 -1.03 20.87 24.71
C ARG A 290 -1.23 19.53 24.02
N MET A 291 -1.85 19.56 22.85
CA MET A 291 -2.22 18.38 22.08
C MET A 291 -2.03 18.63 20.60
N ASP A 292 -1.59 17.61 19.87
CA ASP A 292 -1.60 17.58 18.41
C ASP A 292 -2.84 16.86 17.88
N MET A 293 -3.28 17.23 16.67
CA MET A 293 -4.34 16.55 15.95
C MET A 293 -3.97 16.42 14.47
N ASP A 294 -3.93 15.18 13.99
CA ASP A 294 -3.89 14.87 12.56
C ASP A 294 -5.30 14.47 12.11
N VAL A 295 -5.87 15.21 11.15
CA VAL A 295 -7.19 14.92 10.58
C VAL A 295 -7.05 14.48 9.13
N THR A 296 -7.47 13.25 8.83
CA THR A 296 -7.56 12.74 7.45
C THR A 296 -9.02 12.67 7.03
N ILE A 297 -9.36 13.28 5.89
CA ILE A 297 -10.72 13.26 5.34
C ILE A 297 -10.75 12.52 3.99
N CYS A 298 -11.64 11.54 3.85
CA CYS A 298 -11.88 10.80 2.61
C CYS A 298 -13.33 10.97 2.12
N ASP A 299 -13.56 10.73 0.83
CA ASP A 299 -14.92 10.64 0.28
C ASP A 299 -15.58 9.26 0.54
N GLU A 300 -16.83 9.09 0.08
CA GLU A 300 -17.61 7.84 0.21
C GLU A 300 -16.93 6.60 -0.37
N ARG A 301 -15.96 6.76 -1.29
CA ARG A 301 -15.21 5.64 -1.87
C ARG A 301 -13.99 5.28 -1.02
N MET A 302 -13.84 5.89 0.15
CA MET A 302 -12.61 5.87 0.96
C MET A 302 -11.42 6.31 0.12
N ASP A 303 -11.66 7.20 -0.84
CA ASP A 303 -10.62 7.61 -1.75
C ASP A 303 -9.73 8.63 -1.05
N LEU A 304 -8.60 8.09 -0.59
CA LEU A 304 -7.32 8.77 -0.59
C LEU A 304 -6.33 7.97 -1.46
N TYR A 305 -6.84 7.34 -2.53
CA TYR A 305 -6.37 6.17 -3.30
C TYR A 305 -6.73 4.79 -2.69
N ASN A 306 -7.48 3.96 -3.44
CA ASN A 306 -7.59 2.51 -3.24
C ASN A 306 -7.73 1.75 -4.58
N LYS A 307 -7.22 0.51 -4.67
CA LYS A 307 -7.00 -0.22 -5.94
C LYS A 307 -8.16 -1.12 -6.35
N LEU A 308 -9.04 -0.59 -7.21
CA LEU A 308 -9.97 -1.34 -8.07
C LEU A 308 -9.45 -1.34 -9.51
N PHE A 309 -9.69 -2.40 -10.30
CA PHE A 309 -9.55 -2.26 -11.75
C PHE A 309 -10.63 -1.30 -12.26
N GLN A 310 -10.21 -0.10 -12.66
CA GLN A 310 -11.11 0.97 -13.12
C GLN A 310 -11.64 0.74 -14.54
N ALA A 311 -11.06 -0.20 -15.27
CA ALA A 311 -11.48 -0.64 -16.59
C ALA A 311 -11.33 -2.16 -16.69
N ASN A 312 -12.04 -2.78 -17.64
CA ASN A 312 -11.81 -4.18 -17.97
C ASN A 312 -10.36 -4.35 -18.42
N ILE A 313 -9.63 -5.28 -17.83
CA ILE A 313 -8.46 -5.85 -18.47
C ILE A 313 -8.99 -6.97 -19.35
N THR A 314 -8.84 -6.80 -20.66
CA THR A 314 -9.14 -7.86 -21.62
C THR A 314 -7.83 -8.44 -22.07
N ASP A 315 -7.64 -9.72 -21.77
CA ASP A 315 -6.57 -10.50 -22.36
C ASP A 315 -6.95 -10.78 -23.82
N HIS A 316 -6.27 -10.13 -24.75
CA HIS A 316 -6.53 -10.24 -26.19
C HIS A 316 -5.82 -11.45 -26.82
N LEU A 317 -5.22 -12.32 -26.02
CA LEU A 317 -4.67 -13.58 -26.47
C LEU A 317 -5.80 -14.56 -26.81
N SER A 318 -5.63 -15.35 -27.87
CA SER A 318 -6.59 -16.41 -28.20
C SER A 318 -6.62 -17.42 -27.04
N PRO A 319 -7.77 -17.61 -26.35
CA PRO A 319 -7.84 -18.37 -25.09
C PRO A 319 -7.64 -19.89 -25.27
N LEU A 320 -7.25 -20.31 -26.47
CA LEU A 320 -6.79 -21.65 -26.80
C LEU A 320 -5.46 -21.50 -27.55
N PRO A 321 -4.32 -21.87 -26.94
CA PRO A 321 -4.14 -22.56 -25.65
C PRO A 321 -3.99 -21.65 -24.41
N ASP A 322 -4.13 -20.33 -24.52
CA ASP A 322 -3.76 -19.40 -23.42
C ASP A 322 -4.82 -19.24 -22.31
N THR A 323 -4.39 -19.09 -21.05
CA THR A 323 -5.32 -18.86 -19.94
C THR A 323 -5.84 -17.44 -20.08
N ASN A 324 -7.15 -17.26 -20.19
CA ASN A 324 -7.73 -15.92 -20.20
C ASN A 324 -7.50 -15.23 -18.84
N TYR A 325 -6.60 -14.24 -18.80
CA TYR A 325 -6.31 -13.43 -17.61
C TYR A 325 -7.22 -12.20 -17.47
N SER A 326 -8.26 -12.09 -18.30
CA SER A 326 -9.19 -10.96 -18.29
C SER A 326 -9.81 -10.78 -16.90
N LYS A 327 -9.95 -9.52 -16.51
CA LYS A 327 -10.58 -9.08 -15.25
C LYS A 327 -11.58 -8.00 -15.58
N ALA A 328 -12.83 -8.21 -15.17
CA ALA A 328 -13.86 -7.20 -15.31
C ALA A 328 -13.56 -5.95 -14.46
N ALA A 329 -14.06 -4.80 -14.89
CA ALA A 329 -14.05 -3.58 -14.10
C ALA A 329 -14.71 -3.83 -12.74
N GLY A 330 -14.11 -3.27 -11.68
CA GLY A 330 -14.52 -3.53 -10.30
C GLY A 330 -13.99 -4.84 -9.70
N TYR A 331 -13.27 -5.67 -10.46
CA TYR A 331 -12.56 -6.83 -9.90
C TYR A 331 -11.55 -6.38 -8.83
N GLN A 332 -11.55 -7.06 -7.68
CA GLN A 332 -10.63 -6.82 -6.57
C GLN A 332 -9.46 -7.80 -6.65
N THR A 333 -8.23 -7.30 -6.63
CA THR A 333 -7.06 -8.18 -6.52
C THR A 333 -7.09 -8.91 -5.18
N VAL A 334 -6.76 -10.20 -5.22
CA VAL A 334 -6.67 -11.01 -4.02
C VAL A 334 -5.26 -11.55 -3.85
N ARG A 335 -4.88 -11.87 -2.61
CA ARG A 335 -3.62 -12.54 -2.25
C ARG A 335 -3.94 -13.95 -1.78
N TYR A 336 -2.91 -14.79 -1.68
CA TYR A 336 -3.01 -16.07 -0.99
C TYR A 336 -3.75 -15.90 0.37
N PRO A 337 -4.71 -16.76 0.75
CA PRO A 337 -5.11 -18.03 0.11
C PRO A 337 -6.14 -17.94 -1.03
N PHE A 338 -6.62 -16.74 -1.37
CA PHE A 338 -7.68 -16.55 -2.35
C PHE A 338 -7.19 -16.72 -3.80
N SER A 339 -8.09 -17.20 -4.67
CA SER A 339 -7.87 -17.32 -6.12
C SER A 339 -8.39 -16.09 -6.85
N GLY A 340 -7.65 -15.65 -7.87
CA GLY A 340 -8.00 -14.50 -8.70
C GLY A 340 -8.17 -14.78 -10.19
N LEU A 341 -8.31 -16.07 -10.57
CA LEU A 341 -8.52 -16.47 -11.95
C LEU A 341 -10.00 -16.41 -12.30
N VAL A 342 -10.38 -15.41 -13.10
CA VAL A 342 -11.79 -15.09 -13.38
C VAL A 342 -12.11 -14.91 -14.88
N GLY A 343 -11.12 -15.03 -15.77
CA GLY A 343 -11.31 -14.69 -17.19
C GLY A 343 -12.26 -15.58 -18.00
N THR A 344 -12.78 -16.68 -17.43
CA THR A 344 -13.85 -17.46 -18.07
C THR A 344 -14.94 -17.83 -17.06
N PRO A 345 -16.20 -18.09 -17.49
CA PRO A 345 -17.26 -18.51 -16.57
C PRO A 345 -16.92 -19.77 -15.76
N LYS A 346 -16.14 -20.69 -16.35
CA LYS A 346 -15.67 -21.90 -15.65
C LYS A 346 -14.66 -21.57 -14.56
N LEU A 347 -13.70 -20.68 -14.83
CA LEU A 347 -12.70 -20.23 -13.85
C LEU A 347 -13.34 -19.38 -12.76
N GLN A 348 -14.25 -18.46 -13.11
CA GLN A 348 -15.02 -17.67 -12.17
C GLN A 348 -15.77 -18.57 -11.18
N LYS A 349 -16.52 -19.57 -11.65
CA LYS A 349 -17.23 -20.51 -10.77
C LYS A 349 -16.30 -21.27 -9.82
N LYS A 350 -15.12 -21.71 -10.30
CA LYS A 350 -14.12 -22.37 -9.45
C LYS A 350 -13.54 -21.40 -8.40
N THR A 351 -13.21 -20.18 -8.81
CA THR A 351 -12.72 -19.12 -7.94
C THR A 351 -13.77 -18.74 -6.89
N ASP A 352 -15.04 -18.64 -7.26
CA ASP A 352 -16.13 -18.31 -6.32
C ASP A 352 -16.32 -19.42 -5.30
N PHE A 353 -16.33 -20.68 -5.73
CA PHE A 353 -16.43 -21.83 -4.83
C PHE A 353 -15.26 -21.86 -3.84
N HIS A 354 -14.02 -21.74 -4.33
CA HIS A 354 -12.81 -21.71 -3.51
C HIS A 354 -12.80 -20.54 -2.53
N ASN A 355 -13.05 -19.32 -3.02
CA ASN A 355 -13.03 -18.13 -2.21
C ASN A 355 -14.18 -18.08 -1.19
N LYS A 356 -15.33 -18.70 -1.48
CA LYS A 356 -16.43 -18.80 -0.53
C LYS A 356 -16.01 -19.58 0.71
N GLN A 357 -15.40 -20.75 0.54
CA GLN A 357 -14.92 -21.57 1.65
C GLN A 357 -13.89 -20.82 2.50
N LEU A 358 -12.98 -20.07 1.87
CA LEU A 358 -11.99 -19.26 2.58
C LEU A 358 -12.61 -18.06 3.30
N ARG A 359 -13.63 -17.42 2.72
CA ARG A 359 -14.36 -16.31 3.37
C ARG A 359 -15.12 -16.80 4.61
N GLU A 360 -15.63 -18.02 4.59
CA GLU A 360 -16.29 -18.65 5.75
C GLU A 360 -15.34 -18.87 6.94
N LEU A 361 -14.03 -19.00 6.70
CA LEU A 361 -13.01 -19.08 7.76
C LEU A 361 -12.75 -17.72 8.46
N GLY A 362 -13.18 -16.62 7.87
CA GLY A 362 -12.96 -15.27 8.39
C GLY A 362 -11.62 -14.63 8.02
N VAL A 363 -11.53 -13.32 8.20
CA VAL A 363 -10.35 -12.52 7.80
C VAL A 363 -9.12 -12.85 8.66
N ASP A 364 -9.32 -13.16 9.94
CA ASP A 364 -8.22 -13.46 10.86
C ASP A 364 -7.52 -14.76 10.47
N GLU A 365 -8.29 -15.83 10.18
CA GLU A 365 -7.70 -17.11 9.80
C GLU A 365 -7.05 -17.03 8.41
N THR A 366 -7.65 -16.32 7.45
CA THR A 366 -7.06 -16.14 6.12
C THR A 366 -5.80 -15.25 6.12
N ASN A 367 -5.75 -14.22 6.98
CA ASN A 367 -4.54 -13.42 7.20
C ASN A 367 -3.46 -14.23 7.93
N LYS A 368 -3.84 -15.04 8.92
CA LYS A 368 -2.94 -15.97 9.59
C LYS A 368 -2.36 -16.96 8.60
N MET A 369 -3.16 -17.54 7.70
CA MET A 369 -2.67 -18.39 6.61
C MET A 369 -1.61 -17.64 5.77
N LEU A 370 -1.89 -16.40 5.35
CA LEU A 370 -0.94 -15.59 4.56
C LEU A 370 0.36 -15.33 5.30
N ASN A 371 0.26 -14.84 6.54
CA ASN A 371 1.43 -14.50 7.36
C ASN A 371 2.26 -15.74 7.70
N LEU A 372 1.62 -16.85 8.07
CA LEU A 372 2.31 -18.11 8.28
C LEU A 372 3.01 -18.57 7.01
N ASN A 373 2.34 -18.52 5.85
CA ASN A 373 2.97 -18.89 4.59
C ASN A 373 4.20 -18.04 4.29
N ILE A 374 4.13 -16.71 4.47
CA ILE A 374 5.29 -15.82 4.29
C ILE A 374 6.40 -16.17 5.28
N MET A 375 6.08 -16.32 6.56
CA MET A 375 7.06 -16.61 7.61
C MET A 375 7.74 -17.97 7.41
N THR A 376 6.99 -18.97 6.98
CA THR A 376 7.52 -20.31 6.70
C THR A 376 8.50 -20.27 5.54
N TRP A 377 8.12 -19.69 4.40
CA TRP A 377 9.01 -19.54 3.24
C TRP A 377 10.24 -18.69 3.54
N LEU A 378 10.07 -17.64 4.32
CA LEU A 378 11.15 -16.72 4.64
C LEU A 378 12.17 -17.34 5.60
N ASN A 379 11.72 -18.09 6.61
CA ASN A 379 12.58 -18.44 7.76
C ASN A 379 12.64 -19.93 8.12
N GLN A 380 11.61 -20.73 7.76
CA GLN A 380 11.43 -22.06 8.35
C GLN A 380 11.72 -23.21 7.38
N VAL A 381 11.92 -22.95 6.08
CA VAL A 381 12.32 -24.00 5.13
C VAL A 381 13.77 -24.39 5.35
N ASN A 382 13.96 -25.39 6.20
CA ASN A 382 15.25 -25.90 6.65
C ASN A 382 15.22 -27.44 6.60
N PHE A 383 16.38 -28.09 6.51
CA PHE A 383 16.48 -29.55 6.68
C PHE A 383 17.70 -29.91 7.51
N GLU A 384 17.71 -31.09 8.14
CA GLU A 384 18.90 -31.59 8.83
C GLU A 384 19.77 -32.38 7.87
N ASN A 385 21.06 -32.05 7.80
CA ASN A 385 22.00 -32.85 7.04
C ASN A 385 22.36 -34.14 7.79
N ASN A 386 23.19 -34.96 7.16
CA ASN A 386 23.68 -36.23 7.71
C ASN A 386 24.53 -36.12 8.99
N LYS A 387 24.96 -34.92 9.36
CA LYS A 387 25.69 -34.60 10.59
C LYS A 387 24.78 -34.01 11.67
N GLY A 388 23.46 -34.00 11.46
CA GLY A 388 22.48 -33.39 12.37
C GLY A 388 22.53 -31.86 12.39
N LYS A 389 23.22 -31.23 11.42
CA LYS A 389 23.30 -29.77 11.29
C LYS A 389 22.11 -29.28 10.46
N THR A 390 21.38 -28.32 11.00
CA THR A 390 20.31 -27.62 10.27
C THR A 390 20.89 -26.80 9.13
N ILE A 391 20.47 -27.13 7.91
CA ILE A 391 20.72 -26.40 6.67
C ILE A 391 19.54 -25.48 6.39
N LYS A 392 19.83 -24.21 6.13
CA LYS A 392 18.83 -23.21 5.74
C LYS A 392 18.72 -23.18 4.23
N VAL A 393 17.53 -23.45 3.68
CA VAL A 393 17.21 -23.27 2.25
C VAL A 393 16.03 -22.33 2.03
N ASN A 394 15.68 -21.57 3.07
CA ASN A 394 14.62 -20.58 3.07
C ASN A 394 14.99 -19.33 2.24
N VAL A 395 13.98 -18.52 1.92
CA VAL A 395 14.13 -17.34 1.06
C VAL A 395 15.09 -16.30 1.66
N SER A 396 15.13 -16.16 2.99
CA SER A 396 16.08 -15.27 3.66
C SER A 396 17.53 -15.66 3.37
N TYR A 397 17.84 -16.96 3.44
CA TYR A 397 19.15 -17.49 3.05
C TYR A 397 19.47 -17.22 1.56
N LYS A 398 18.51 -17.49 0.65
CA LYS A 398 18.71 -17.24 -0.79
C LYS A 398 18.98 -15.76 -1.10
N TYR A 399 18.34 -14.83 -0.39
CA TYR A 399 18.64 -13.40 -0.49
C TYR A 399 20.07 -13.05 -0.07
N GLY A 400 20.57 -13.61 1.04
CA GLY A 400 21.95 -13.39 1.46
C GLY A 400 22.96 -14.00 0.48
N ALA A 401 22.70 -15.22 0.02
CA ALA A 401 23.59 -15.95 -0.88
C ALA A 401 23.74 -15.29 -2.26
N CYS A 402 22.68 -14.69 -2.81
CA CYS A 402 22.74 -14.03 -4.12
C CYS A 402 23.67 -12.80 -4.15
N LEU A 403 23.96 -12.17 -3.00
CA LEU A 403 24.93 -11.07 -2.89
C LEU A 403 26.37 -11.48 -3.22
N ASN A 404 26.65 -12.79 -3.29
CA ASN A 404 27.95 -13.35 -3.68
C ASN A 404 28.07 -13.60 -5.19
N ALA A 405 27.05 -13.27 -6.00
CA ALA A 405 27.15 -13.40 -7.44
C ALA A 405 28.36 -12.57 -7.98
N PRO A 406 29.27 -13.18 -8.76
CA PRO A 406 30.58 -12.60 -9.05
C PRO A 406 30.54 -11.45 -10.07
N ASN A 407 29.41 -11.27 -10.77
CA ASN A 407 29.19 -10.20 -11.71
C ASN A 407 27.68 -9.97 -11.90
N TYR A 408 27.34 -8.82 -12.48
CA TYR A 408 25.95 -8.42 -12.69
C TYR A 408 25.19 -9.38 -13.60
N THR A 409 25.83 -9.92 -14.64
CA THR A 409 25.16 -10.82 -15.60
C THR A 409 24.56 -12.02 -14.87
N VAL A 410 25.35 -12.62 -13.97
CA VAL A 410 24.95 -13.76 -13.14
C VAL A 410 23.99 -13.36 -12.02
N PHE A 411 24.14 -12.16 -11.45
CA PHE A 411 23.24 -11.63 -10.41
C PHE A 411 21.86 -11.28 -10.95
N SER A 412 21.74 -10.88 -12.22
CA SER A 412 20.55 -10.21 -12.73
C SER A 412 19.36 -11.13 -13.01
N ASN A 413 19.61 -12.38 -13.43
CA ASN A 413 18.54 -13.27 -13.90
C ASN A 413 18.90 -14.76 -13.85
N THR A 414 17.87 -15.60 -13.72
CA THR A 414 17.98 -17.05 -13.59
C THR A 414 18.62 -17.74 -14.78
N THR A 415 18.46 -17.25 -16.00
CA THR A 415 19.05 -17.85 -17.21
C THR A 415 20.56 -17.73 -17.18
N SER A 416 21.09 -16.53 -16.92
CA SER A 416 22.52 -16.29 -16.76
C SER A 416 23.10 -17.12 -15.61
N THR A 417 22.43 -17.14 -14.46
CA THR A 417 22.90 -17.92 -13.30
C THR A 417 22.94 -19.41 -13.62
N GLN A 418 21.90 -19.94 -14.27
CA GLN A 418 21.83 -21.34 -14.65
C GLN A 418 22.95 -21.70 -15.64
N GLN A 419 23.18 -20.88 -16.68
CA GLN A 419 24.29 -21.11 -17.60
C GLN A 419 25.63 -21.08 -16.88
N TRP A 420 25.84 -20.09 -16.00
CA TRP A 420 27.07 -19.96 -15.23
C TRP A 420 27.35 -21.17 -14.33
N ASN A 421 26.29 -21.68 -13.69
CA ASN A 421 26.34 -22.90 -12.88
C ASN A 421 26.64 -24.14 -13.75
N ASN A 422 26.04 -24.25 -14.95
CA ASN A 422 26.32 -25.34 -15.90
C ASN A 422 27.78 -25.35 -16.36
N ASP A 423 28.30 -24.19 -16.79
CA ASP A 423 29.65 -24.06 -17.36
C ASP A 423 30.75 -24.42 -16.36
N ARG A 424 30.47 -24.22 -15.08
CA ARG A 424 31.41 -24.46 -13.97
C ARG A 424 31.10 -25.72 -13.19
N LEU A 425 30.07 -26.46 -13.59
CA LEU A 425 29.69 -27.72 -12.98
C LEU A 425 30.88 -28.70 -13.05
N GLY A 426 31.35 -29.15 -11.89
CA GLY A 426 32.52 -30.04 -11.79
C GLY A 426 33.88 -29.33 -11.71
N THR A 427 33.93 -27.99 -11.71
CA THR A 427 35.17 -27.23 -11.47
C THR A 427 35.56 -27.31 -10.01
N LYS A 428 36.81 -27.69 -9.70
CA LYS A 428 37.28 -27.88 -8.31
C LYS A 428 36.98 -26.67 -7.42
N GLY A 429 36.30 -26.90 -6.30
CA GLY A 429 35.96 -25.84 -5.33
C GLY A 429 34.76 -24.96 -5.71
N TYR A 430 34.06 -25.25 -6.80
CA TYR A 430 32.93 -24.43 -7.25
C TYR A 430 31.63 -24.73 -6.49
N VAL A 431 30.90 -23.67 -6.13
CA VAL A 431 29.59 -23.72 -5.47
C VAL A 431 28.55 -23.03 -6.36
N PRO A 432 27.41 -23.68 -6.70
CA PRO A 432 26.35 -23.07 -7.50
C PRO A 432 25.75 -21.83 -6.81
N ILE A 433 25.43 -20.82 -7.61
CA ILE A 433 24.85 -19.57 -7.12
C ILE A 433 23.32 -19.71 -7.09
N PRO A 434 22.66 -19.53 -5.93
CA PRO A 434 21.21 -19.45 -5.84
C PRO A 434 20.74 -18.03 -6.15
N ILE A 435 19.69 -17.89 -6.97
CA ILE A 435 19.10 -16.60 -7.32
C ILE A 435 17.58 -16.65 -7.11
N PHE A 436 17.00 -15.60 -6.52
CA PHE A 436 15.58 -15.55 -6.16
C PHE A 436 15.04 -14.12 -6.15
N PHE A 437 13.93 -13.86 -6.85
CA PHE A 437 13.28 -12.54 -6.91
C PHE A 437 11.76 -12.66 -6.88
N PHE A 438 11.10 -12.10 -5.86
CA PHE A 438 9.63 -12.12 -5.76
C PHE A 438 8.98 -10.78 -5.35
N HIS A 439 9.73 -9.71 -5.01
CA HIS A 439 9.14 -8.37 -4.76
C HIS A 439 10.06 -7.20 -5.14
N HIS A 440 9.62 -6.35 -6.07
CA HIS A 440 10.48 -5.38 -6.76
C HIS A 440 11.19 -4.33 -5.89
N CYS A 441 10.55 -3.74 -4.87
CA CYS A 441 11.20 -2.71 -4.04
C CYS A 441 12.28 -3.31 -3.11
N PHE A 442 11.96 -4.45 -2.48
CA PHE A 442 12.95 -5.18 -1.67
C PHE A 442 14.07 -5.76 -2.53
N VAL A 443 13.77 -6.15 -3.77
CA VAL A 443 14.77 -6.62 -4.74
C VAL A 443 15.70 -5.49 -5.19
N ASP A 444 15.20 -4.26 -5.36
CA ASP A 444 16.05 -3.10 -5.66
C ASP A 444 16.98 -2.74 -4.49
N LEU A 445 16.51 -2.88 -3.24
CA LEU A 445 17.38 -2.83 -2.05
C LEU A 445 18.47 -3.92 -2.10
N VAL A 446 18.13 -5.16 -2.41
CA VAL A 446 19.10 -6.28 -2.52
C VAL A 446 20.11 -6.01 -3.64
N PHE A 447 19.66 -5.47 -4.79
CA PHE A 447 20.54 -5.04 -5.87
C PHE A 447 21.48 -3.92 -5.40
N HIS A 448 20.97 -2.91 -4.70
CA HIS A 448 21.79 -1.85 -4.14
C HIS A 448 22.84 -2.38 -3.14
N GLN A 449 22.52 -3.39 -2.33
CA GLN A 449 23.49 -4.06 -1.46
C GLN A 449 24.55 -4.82 -2.27
N TRP A 450 24.16 -5.51 -3.35
CA TRP A 450 25.11 -6.15 -4.25
C TRP A 450 26.04 -5.13 -4.92
N GLN A 451 25.51 -3.99 -5.37
CA GLN A 451 26.29 -2.90 -5.96
C GLN A 451 27.31 -2.33 -4.97
N LYS A 452 26.89 -2.06 -3.73
CA LYS A 452 27.79 -1.62 -2.66
C LYS A 452 28.91 -2.62 -2.38
N LYS A 453 28.58 -3.91 -2.35
CA LYS A 453 29.55 -4.98 -2.08
C LYS A 453 30.56 -5.18 -3.20
N ASN A 454 30.15 -4.98 -4.45
CA ASN A 454 30.97 -5.26 -5.63
C ASN A 454 31.51 -3.98 -6.31
N ASP A 455 31.46 -2.83 -5.63
CA ASP A 455 31.88 -1.52 -6.15
C ASP A 455 31.23 -1.17 -7.51
N ALA A 456 29.94 -1.48 -7.65
CA ALA A 456 29.17 -1.40 -8.89
C ALA A 456 28.05 -0.33 -8.84
N LEU A 457 28.23 0.70 -8.01
CA LEU A 457 27.28 1.82 -7.87
C LEU A 457 27.34 2.81 -9.03
N GLU A 458 28.49 2.95 -9.69
CA GLU A 458 28.66 3.89 -10.81
C GLU A 458 28.47 3.21 -12.16
N SER A 459 28.92 1.96 -12.29
CA SER A 459 28.72 1.14 -13.49
C SER A 459 28.95 -0.35 -13.19
N PHE A 460 28.48 -1.20 -14.09
CA PHE A 460 28.76 -2.63 -14.14
C PHE A 460 28.70 -3.07 -15.60
N GLU A 461 29.07 -4.32 -15.89
CA GLU A 461 29.06 -4.86 -17.25
C GLU A 461 28.07 -6.02 -17.41
N ILE A 462 27.56 -6.16 -18.64
CA ILE A 462 26.83 -7.34 -19.10
C ILE A 462 27.77 -8.12 -20.03
N ILE A 463 27.97 -9.41 -19.76
CA ILE A 463 28.81 -10.28 -20.58
C ILE A 463 28.16 -10.38 -21.97
N PRO A 464 28.81 -9.91 -23.04
CA PRO A 464 28.21 -9.91 -24.36
C PRO A 464 27.91 -11.33 -24.84
N GLY A 465 26.71 -11.55 -25.37
CA GLY A 465 26.32 -12.84 -25.94
C GLY A 465 25.98 -13.93 -24.91
N TYR A 466 25.96 -13.61 -23.61
CA TYR A 466 25.73 -14.60 -22.57
C TYR A 466 24.24 -14.97 -22.46
N PRO A 467 23.86 -16.24 -22.22
CA PRO A 467 22.46 -16.61 -22.02
C PRO A 467 21.81 -15.78 -20.92
N GLY A 468 20.59 -15.28 -21.16
CA GLY A 468 19.92 -14.28 -20.31
C GLY A 468 20.07 -12.84 -20.83
N THR A 469 20.88 -12.63 -21.88
CA THR A 469 21.09 -11.32 -22.51
C THR A 469 20.48 -11.22 -23.91
N ASN A 470 19.62 -12.17 -24.31
CA ASN A 470 18.93 -12.11 -25.60
C ASN A 470 17.42 -11.90 -25.43
N SER A 471 16.81 -11.11 -26.31
CA SER A 471 15.37 -10.81 -26.26
C SER A 471 14.46 -12.03 -26.41
N VAL A 472 14.98 -13.18 -26.88
CA VAL A 472 14.20 -14.43 -26.92
C VAL A 472 14.32 -15.28 -25.66
N ASP A 473 15.24 -14.96 -24.75
CA ASP A 473 15.50 -15.76 -23.56
C ASP A 473 14.31 -15.73 -22.57
N ASN A 474 14.09 -16.86 -21.90
CA ASN A 474 13.08 -17.07 -20.85
C ASN A 474 11.65 -16.63 -21.20
N GLN A 475 11.29 -15.36 -20.94
CA GLN A 475 9.93 -14.84 -21.17
C GLN A 475 9.68 -14.47 -22.64
N GLY A 476 10.75 -14.42 -23.44
CA GLY A 476 10.71 -14.01 -24.84
C GLY A 476 10.59 -12.49 -25.03
N THR A 477 10.33 -12.10 -26.27
CA THR A 477 10.39 -10.69 -26.70
C THR A 477 9.31 -9.83 -26.05
N THR A 478 9.70 -8.65 -25.59
CA THR A 478 8.78 -7.61 -25.12
C THR A 478 8.27 -6.75 -26.30
N PRO A 479 7.12 -6.06 -26.15
CA PRO A 479 6.60 -5.17 -27.19
C PRO A 479 7.65 -4.14 -27.63
N GLY A 480 7.81 -3.96 -28.95
CA GLY A 480 8.76 -3.00 -29.53
C GLY A 480 10.20 -3.51 -29.66
N VAL A 481 10.55 -4.65 -29.05
CA VAL A 481 11.88 -5.26 -29.15
C VAL A 481 11.88 -6.38 -30.19
N ALA A 482 12.74 -6.28 -31.20
CA ALA A 482 12.88 -7.34 -32.20
C ALA A 482 13.40 -8.64 -31.57
N GLY A 483 12.96 -9.78 -32.11
CA GLY A 483 13.51 -11.09 -31.75
C GLY A 483 15.01 -11.17 -32.06
N ARG A 484 15.73 -11.91 -31.22
CA ARG A 484 17.19 -12.15 -31.31
C ARG A 484 18.05 -10.91 -31.06
N THR A 485 17.48 -9.88 -30.43
CA THR A 485 18.21 -8.66 -30.06
C THR A 485 19.03 -8.93 -28.80
N TRP A 486 20.32 -8.60 -28.84
CA TRP A 486 21.18 -8.63 -27.64
C TRP A 486 20.88 -7.43 -26.75
N LEU A 487 20.51 -7.72 -25.51
CA LEU A 487 20.19 -6.77 -24.46
C LEU A 487 21.48 -6.33 -23.75
N THR A 488 21.65 -5.03 -23.64
CA THR A 488 22.82 -4.36 -23.05
C THR A 488 22.34 -3.26 -22.09
N LEU A 489 23.29 -2.57 -21.44
CA LEU A 489 22.97 -1.40 -20.60
C LEU A 489 22.32 -0.25 -21.37
N ASP A 490 22.45 -0.26 -22.70
CA ASP A 490 21.93 0.75 -23.62
C ASP A 490 20.56 0.36 -24.20
N SER A 491 20.06 -0.84 -23.86
CA SER A 491 18.72 -1.26 -24.26
C SER A 491 17.66 -0.39 -23.57
N ALA A 492 16.63 -0.02 -24.34
CA ALA A 492 15.53 0.79 -23.84
C ALA A 492 14.75 0.03 -22.76
N LEU A 493 14.57 0.67 -21.60
CA LEU A 493 13.71 0.21 -20.52
C LEU A 493 12.29 0.74 -20.75
N ASP A 494 11.67 0.35 -21.86
CA ASP A 494 10.32 0.83 -22.19
C ASP A 494 9.29 0.37 -21.14
N PRO A 495 8.30 1.23 -20.82
CA PRO A 495 7.99 2.52 -21.46
C PRO A 495 8.66 3.74 -20.80
N PHE A 496 9.66 3.56 -19.92
CA PHE A 496 10.21 4.64 -19.11
C PHE A 496 11.01 5.63 -19.98
N LYS A 497 10.74 6.94 -19.80
CA LYS A 497 11.41 8.02 -20.52
C LYS A 497 12.25 8.86 -19.57
N LYS A 498 13.36 9.42 -20.08
CA LYS A 498 14.25 10.26 -19.28
C LYS A 498 13.49 11.48 -18.73
N PRO A 499 13.83 11.97 -17.52
CA PRO A 499 13.17 13.16 -16.96
C PRO A 499 13.17 14.33 -17.94
N GLY A 500 11.99 14.87 -18.25
CA GLY A 500 11.81 15.98 -19.19
C GLY A 500 11.74 15.60 -20.67
N SER A 501 11.90 14.33 -21.03
CA SER A 501 11.75 13.84 -22.40
C SER A 501 10.48 12.99 -22.57
N GLN A 502 9.80 13.18 -23.71
CA GLN A 502 8.63 12.36 -24.10
C GLN A 502 9.01 11.21 -25.03
N THR A 503 10.23 11.23 -25.57
CA THR A 503 10.67 10.30 -26.62
C THR A 503 11.84 9.43 -26.19
N ASP A 504 12.77 10.00 -25.43
CA ASP A 504 14.05 9.34 -25.15
C ASP A 504 13.86 8.28 -24.07
N PRO A 505 14.12 7.01 -24.37
CA PRO A 505 13.97 5.94 -23.39
C PRO A 505 15.02 6.08 -22.29
N MET A 506 14.65 5.71 -21.07
CA MET A 506 15.63 5.38 -20.05
C MET A 506 16.35 4.09 -20.45
N THR A 507 17.61 3.98 -20.07
CA THR A 507 18.39 2.75 -20.18
C THR A 507 18.88 2.34 -18.80
N SER A 508 19.46 1.13 -18.67
CA SER A 508 20.05 0.71 -17.39
C SER A 508 21.09 1.70 -16.88
N ARG A 509 21.82 2.40 -17.79
CA ARG A 509 22.80 3.44 -17.41
C ARG A 509 22.19 4.60 -16.65
N ASP A 510 20.96 4.98 -16.98
CA ASP A 510 20.28 6.11 -16.35
C ASP A 510 19.85 5.79 -14.91
N VAL A 511 19.79 4.50 -14.54
CA VAL A 511 19.24 4.01 -13.27
C VAL A 511 20.21 3.14 -12.45
N VAL A 512 21.49 3.08 -12.83
CA VAL A 512 22.51 2.30 -12.09
C VAL A 512 22.62 2.80 -10.64
N ASN A 513 22.70 4.11 -10.44
CA ASN A 513 22.92 4.68 -9.12
C ASN A 513 21.61 5.27 -8.58
N PRO A 514 21.01 4.74 -7.49
CA PRO A 514 19.78 5.31 -6.93
C PRO A 514 19.95 6.77 -6.49
N HIS A 515 21.17 7.20 -6.14
CA HIS A 515 21.44 8.59 -5.78
C HIS A 515 21.21 9.56 -6.96
N THR A 516 21.48 9.15 -8.21
CA THR A 516 21.20 9.99 -9.39
C THR A 516 19.70 10.13 -9.64
N LEU A 517 18.90 9.23 -9.07
CA LEU A 517 17.44 9.26 -9.08
C LEU A 517 16.86 10.00 -7.86
N GLY A 518 17.71 10.56 -6.99
CA GLY A 518 17.29 11.36 -5.85
C GLY A 518 16.83 10.57 -4.63
N TYR A 519 17.17 9.28 -4.54
CA TYR A 519 16.88 8.46 -3.36
C TYR A 519 18.06 7.59 -2.93
N THR A 520 17.99 7.05 -1.72
CA THR A 520 18.91 6.04 -1.23
C THR A 520 18.19 5.07 -0.31
N TYR A 521 18.84 3.95 -0.02
CA TYR A 521 18.31 2.95 0.89
C TYR A 521 18.96 3.07 2.26
N GLU A 522 18.14 3.33 3.28
CA GLU A 522 18.54 3.16 4.67
C GLU A 522 18.26 1.72 5.11
N TYR A 523 19.32 0.95 5.36
CA TYR A 523 19.21 -0.40 5.88
C TYR A 523 20.09 -0.56 7.12
N ASN A 524 19.45 -0.81 8.27
CA ASN A 524 20.13 -1.03 9.53
C ASN A 524 20.59 -2.49 9.64
N SER A 525 21.90 -2.72 9.56
CA SER A 525 22.57 -4.01 9.72
C SER A 525 22.38 -4.65 11.11
N SER A 526 21.86 -3.90 12.08
CA SER A 526 21.54 -4.37 13.44
C SER A 526 20.16 -5.04 13.55
N SER A 527 19.39 -5.08 12.45
CA SER A 527 18.09 -5.77 12.41
C SER A 527 18.28 -7.30 12.43
N PRO A 528 17.36 -8.09 13.02
CA PRO A 528 17.50 -9.55 13.15
C PRO A 528 17.57 -10.32 11.81
N ASN A 529 17.26 -9.66 10.69
CA ASN A 529 17.44 -10.17 9.32
C ASN A 529 18.62 -9.51 8.62
N ASN A 530 19.78 -9.44 9.28
CA ASN A 530 21.01 -8.89 8.72
C ASN A 530 21.35 -9.60 7.40
N PHE A 531 21.31 -8.91 6.26
CA PHE A 531 21.86 -9.44 4.99
C PHE A 531 23.35 -9.81 5.13
N ASN A 532 24.05 -9.26 6.12
CA ASN A 532 25.42 -9.61 6.52
C ASN A 532 25.51 -10.78 7.52
N ALA A 533 24.43 -11.54 7.72
CA ALA A 533 24.61 -12.98 7.87
C ALA A 533 25.04 -13.64 6.54
N GLY A 534 25.30 -12.85 5.49
CA GLY A 534 26.42 -13.04 4.57
C GLY A 534 27.75 -13.22 5.32
N ASN A 535 27.82 -14.29 6.10
CA ASN A 535 29.05 -14.82 6.60
C ASN A 535 29.95 -15.00 5.37
N PRO A 536 31.16 -14.43 5.35
CA PRO A 536 32.15 -14.82 4.35
C PRO A 536 32.35 -16.36 4.30
N ASP A 537 32.04 -17.10 5.38
CA ASP A 537 32.00 -18.58 5.44
C ASP A 537 30.70 -19.22 4.88
N LEU A 538 29.71 -18.46 4.40
CA LEU A 538 28.61 -19.01 3.58
C LEU A 538 29.00 -19.13 2.11
N TYR A 539 30.09 -18.50 1.70
CA TYR A 539 30.98 -19.17 0.76
C TYR A 539 31.61 -20.27 1.58
N VAL A 540 31.36 -21.54 1.25
CA VAL A 540 32.07 -22.68 1.85
C VAL A 540 33.50 -22.23 2.13
N PRO A 541 33.98 -22.20 3.39
CA PRO A 541 35.33 -21.76 3.71
C PRO A 541 36.28 -22.39 2.70
N GLN A 542 37.32 -21.71 2.22
CA GLN A 542 38.28 -22.34 1.29
C GLN A 542 38.89 -23.66 1.83
N ASP A 543 38.72 -23.89 3.13
CA ASP A 543 39.12 -25.09 3.88
C ASP A 543 38.03 -26.18 4.04
N GLU A 544 36.77 -25.95 3.64
CA GLU A 544 35.71 -26.99 3.59
C GLU A 544 35.55 -27.51 2.14
N ASP A 545 35.38 -28.82 1.97
CA ASP A 545 35.13 -29.41 0.65
C ASP A 545 33.77 -28.91 0.09
N PRO A 546 33.69 -28.58 -1.21
CA PRO A 546 32.46 -28.05 -1.79
C PRO A 546 31.34 -29.09 -1.72
N ASN A 547 30.09 -28.66 -1.52
CA ASN A 547 28.98 -29.60 -1.36
C ASN A 547 28.69 -30.38 -2.66
N PRO A 548 28.28 -31.65 -2.57
CA PRO A 548 27.78 -32.35 -3.74
C PRO A 548 26.59 -31.65 -4.39
N ILE A 549 26.40 -31.83 -5.71
CA ILE A 549 25.36 -31.13 -6.47
C ILE A 549 24.42 -32.14 -7.12
N LEU A 550 23.12 -31.95 -6.91
CA LEU A 550 22.06 -32.64 -7.66
C LEU A 550 21.67 -31.79 -8.87
N ALA A 551 22.06 -32.22 -10.07
CA ALA A 551 21.70 -31.57 -11.32
C ALA A 551 20.40 -32.18 -11.86
N VAL A 552 19.32 -31.40 -11.87
CA VAL A 552 17.97 -31.81 -12.29
C VAL A 552 17.65 -31.22 -13.67
N SER A 553 17.05 -32.04 -14.54
CA SER A 553 16.69 -31.70 -15.93
C SER A 553 15.43 -32.46 -16.37
N ASN A 554 15.10 -32.39 -17.66
CA ASN A 554 13.94 -33.08 -18.25
C ASN A 554 12.59 -32.60 -17.69
N ILE A 555 12.52 -31.33 -17.30
CA ILE A 555 11.29 -30.69 -16.83
C ILE A 555 10.77 -29.77 -17.94
N ASN A 556 9.56 -30.02 -18.42
CA ASN A 556 8.91 -29.18 -19.42
C ASN A 556 7.83 -28.31 -18.77
N ARG A 557 8.08 -27.01 -18.63
CA ARG A 557 7.12 -26.08 -18.00
C ARG A 557 5.86 -25.82 -18.84
N SER A 558 5.83 -26.21 -20.13
CA SER A 558 4.59 -26.13 -20.94
C SER A 558 3.50 -27.08 -20.47
N ALA A 559 3.89 -28.21 -19.86
CA ALA A 559 2.98 -29.19 -19.30
C ALA A 559 2.49 -28.83 -17.88
N ILE A 560 3.03 -27.75 -17.27
CA ILE A 560 2.78 -27.40 -15.88
C ILE A 560 2.09 -26.03 -15.83
N GLY A 561 0.86 -26.01 -15.34
CA GLY A 561 0.11 -24.77 -15.20
C GLY A 561 0.52 -23.99 -13.95
N GLY A 562 1.15 -22.84 -14.14
CA GLY A 562 1.53 -21.93 -13.06
C GLY A 562 2.89 -22.26 -12.46
N SER A 563 3.28 -21.49 -11.45
CA SER A 563 4.54 -21.72 -10.71
C SER A 563 4.51 -23.02 -9.93
N PHE A 564 5.67 -23.65 -9.77
CA PHE A 564 5.83 -24.93 -9.06
C PHE A 564 7.18 -24.99 -8.35
N MET A 565 7.33 -25.96 -7.45
CA MET A 565 8.58 -26.28 -6.76
C MET A 565 9.18 -27.57 -7.31
N ILE A 566 10.50 -27.60 -7.40
CA ILE A 566 11.29 -28.81 -7.58
C ILE A 566 11.83 -29.18 -6.20
N THR A 567 11.43 -30.31 -5.66
CA THR A 567 11.79 -30.75 -4.32
C THR A 567 12.55 -32.06 -4.41
N ALA A 568 13.78 -32.09 -3.91
CA ALA A 568 14.59 -33.29 -3.82
C ALA A 568 14.47 -33.89 -2.41
N PHE A 569 14.11 -35.15 -2.33
CA PHE A 569 14.08 -35.94 -1.11
C PHE A 569 15.13 -37.04 -1.20
N SER A 570 15.85 -37.31 -0.12
CA SER A 570 16.66 -38.52 0.01
C SER A 570 15.90 -39.59 0.78
N LYS A 571 15.92 -40.83 0.30
CA LYS A 571 15.40 -41.97 1.05
C LYS A 571 16.29 -42.22 2.28
N SER A 572 15.67 -42.44 3.43
CA SER A 572 16.38 -42.79 4.67
C SER A 572 16.53 -44.31 4.76
N GLU A 573 17.70 -44.80 5.17
CA GLU A 573 17.92 -46.23 5.45
C GLU A 573 17.36 -46.66 6.82
N ILE A 574 17.03 -45.71 7.70
CA ILE A 574 16.71 -45.97 9.12
C ILE A 574 15.22 -45.77 9.43
N ASN A 575 14.53 -44.88 8.71
CA ASN A 575 13.10 -44.58 8.88
C ASN A 575 12.41 -44.58 7.51
N GLU A 576 11.17 -45.06 7.41
CA GLU A 576 10.39 -45.10 6.16
C GLU A 576 10.06 -43.70 5.59
N GLU A 577 10.31 -42.62 6.34
CA GLU A 577 9.97 -41.26 5.94
C GLU A 577 11.12 -40.58 5.14
N PRO A 578 10.83 -40.02 3.95
CA PRO A 578 11.81 -39.33 3.11
C PRO A 578 12.32 -38.03 3.76
N VAL A 579 13.63 -37.78 3.69
CA VAL A 579 14.26 -36.56 4.24
C VAL A 579 14.41 -35.52 3.13
N LEU A 580 13.96 -34.29 3.38
CA LEU A 580 14.13 -33.18 2.44
C LEU A 580 15.63 -32.87 2.25
N ALA A 581 16.10 -32.93 1.00
CA ALA A 581 17.49 -32.70 0.63
C ALA A 581 17.72 -31.33 -0.07
N GLY A 582 16.68 -30.74 -0.66
CA GLY A 582 16.74 -29.39 -1.21
C GLY A 582 15.52 -28.99 -2.03
N THR A 583 15.39 -27.68 -2.31
CA THR A 583 14.26 -27.14 -3.07
C THR A 583 14.66 -26.03 -4.05
N GLU A 584 13.98 -25.98 -5.18
CA GLU A 584 14.07 -24.89 -6.13
C GLU A 584 12.69 -24.38 -6.58
N ALA A 585 12.50 -23.06 -6.55
CA ALA A 585 11.25 -22.42 -6.93
C ALA A 585 11.29 -22.01 -8.40
N VAL A 586 10.27 -22.43 -9.17
CA VAL A 586 10.13 -22.06 -10.58
C VAL A 586 8.93 -21.12 -10.72
N LEU A 587 9.23 -19.83 -10.92
CA LEU A 587 8.22 -18.84 -11.28
C LEU A 587 7.79 -19.08 -12.74
N SER A 588 6.51 -19.38 -12.94
CA SER A 588 5.95 -19.71 -14.26
C SER A 588 4.55 -19.12 -14.44
N ARG A 589 3.95 -19.34 -15.61
CA ARG A 589 2.63 -18.82 -16.01
C ARG A 589 1.62 -19.96 -16.09
N TRP A 590 0.32 -19.64 -15.97
CA TRP A 590 -0.73 -20.68 -15.98
C TRP A 590 -0.82 -21.48 -17.28
N HIS A 591 -0.59 -20.87 -18.45
CA HIS A 591 -0.45 -21.61 -19.71
C HIS A 591 0.80 -21.13 -20.46
N VAL A 592 1.85 -21.95 -20.42
CA VAL A 592 3.10 -21.69 -21.17
C VAL A 592 3.03 -22.29 -22.59
N ALA A 593 2.24 -23.37 -22.78
CA ALA A 593 2.08 -24.07 -24.05
C ALA A 593 1.45 -23.22 -25.18
N GLY A 594 0.65 -22.20 -24.86
CA GLY A 594 0.04 -21.30 -25.86
C GLY A 594 0.79 -19.98 -26.07
N CYS A 595 1.69 -19.61 -25.15
CA CYS A 595 2.38 -18.33 -25.17
C CYS A 595 3.42 -18.30 -26.29
N ALA A 596 3.14 -17.57 -27.38
CA ALA A 596 4.04 -17.42 -28.53
C ALA A 596 5.47 -16.98 -28.15
N ASN A 597 5.60 -16.13 -27.12
CA ASN A 597 6.91 -15.67 -26.63
C ASN A 597 7.66 -16.73 -25.81
N CYS A 598 6.95 -17.65 -25.17
CA CYS A 598 7.50 -18.58 -24.19
C CYS A 598 7.90 -19.94 -24.81
N GLN A 599 7.45 -20.24 -26.03
CA GLN A 599 7.69 -21.51 -26.73
C GLN A 599 9.18 -21.80 -27.01
N ASN A 600 10.02 -20.77 -27.02
CA ASN A 600 11.44 -20.91 -27.36
C ASN A 600 12.30 -21.43 -26.19
N HIS A 601 11.79 -21.40 -24.95
CA HIS A 601 12.51 -21.86 -23.75
C HIS A 601 11.55 -22.59 -22.80
N LEU A 602 11.36 -23.90 -23.01
CA LEU A 602 10.41 -24.72 -22.25
C LEU A 602 11.06 -25.66 -21.25
N GLU A 603 12.36 -25.93 -21.40
CA GLU A 603 13.10 -26.78 -20.50
C GLU A 603 13.49 -26.03 -19.22
N VAL A 604 13.25 -26.67 -18.08
CA VAL A 604 13.74 -26.21 -16.77
C VAL A 604 14.86 -27.14 -16.33
N ARG A 605 16.01 -26.55 -15.99
CA ARG A 605 17.15 -27.21 -15.36
C ARG A 605 17.45 -26.54 -14.03
N THR A 606 17.96 -27.27 -13.06
CA THR A 606 18.41 -26.66 -11.81
C THR A 606 19.55 -27.45 -11.18
N HIS A 607 20.34 -26.78 -10.35
CA HIS A 607 21.40 -27.37 -9.56
C HIS A 607 21.08 -27.13 -8.10
N ILE A 608 20.86 -28.20 -7.36
CA ILE A 608 20.53 -28.15 -5.93
C ILE A 608 21.81 -28.57 -5.18
N PRO A 609 22.52 -27.64 -4.52
CA PRO A 609 23.61 -28.00 -3.61
C PRO A 609 23.06 -28.83 -2.44
N LEU A 610 23.69 -29.97 -2.15
CA LEU A 610 23.35 -30.83 -1.01
C LEU A 610 24.17 -30.43 0.20
N ASP A 611 23.81 -29.31 0.83
CA ASP A 611 24.67 -28.69 1.83
C ASP A 611 24.98 -29.61 3.02
N GLY A 612 26.28 -29.75 3.31
CA GLY A 612 26.81 -30.55 4.40
C GLY A 612 26.76 -32.06 4.21
N TRP A 613 26.36 -32.54 3.03
CA TRP A 613 26.50 -33.94 2.65
C TRP A 613 27.96 -34.28 2.29
N SER A 614 28.43 -35.47 2.68
CA SER A 614 29.71 -35.99 2.17
C SER A 614 29.53 -36.55 0.76
N LYS A 615 30.63 -36.59 0.00
CA LYS A 615 30.69 -37.25 -1.31
C LYS A 615 30.16 -38.68 -1.22
N GLU A 616 30.71 -39.47 -0.30
CA GLU A 616 30.32 -40.88 -0.10
C GLU A 616 28.83 -41.07 0.20
N LYS A 617 28.25 -40.28 1.12
CA LYS A 617 26.82 -40.43 1.45
C LYS A 617 25.96 -40.08 0.24
N ALA A 618 26.33 -39.02 -0.46
CA ALA A 618 25.53 -38.55 -1.58
C ALA A 618 25.67 -39.46 -2.83
N GLU A 619 26.79 -40.15 -3.01
CA GLU A 619 26.97 -41.21 -4.02
C GLU A 619 26.17 -42.48 -3.71
N ASN A 620 25.95 -42.78 -2.42
CA ASN A 620 25.23 -43.97 -1.96
C ASN A 620 23.73 -43.75 -1.68
N ALA A 621 23.27 -42.49 -1.61
CA ALA A 621 21.88 -42.18 -1.31
C ALA A 621 20.98 -42.28 -2.53
N GLU A 622 19.77 -42.80 -2.33
CA GLU A 622 18.73 -42.77 -3.35
C GLU A 622 17.89 -41.49 -3.20
N PHE A 623 17.69 -40.78 -4.31
CA PHE A 623 16.90 -39.54 -4.35
C PHE A 623 15.58 -39.73 -5.09
N ASP A 624 14.56 -39.00 -4.63
CA ASP A 624 13.30 -38.79 -5.33
C ASP A 624 13.13 -37.28 -5.58
N VAL A 625 12.89 -36.89 -6.83
CA VAL A 625 12.72 -35.49 -7.23
C VAL A 625 11.28 -35.28 -7.67
N LYS A 626 10.53 -34.52 -6.88
CA LYS A 626 9.10 -34.26 -7.10
C LYS A 626 8.87 -32.86 -7.63
N LEU A 627 7.92 -32.76 -8.57
CA LEU A 627 7.34 -31.48 -8.98
C LEU A 627 6.07 -31.22 -8.18
N GLN A 628 6.10 -30.14 -7.42
CA GLN A 628 5.14 -29.89 -6.37
C GLN A 628 4.46 -28.54 -6.54
N THR A 629 3.15 -28.55 -6.34
CA THR A 629 2.29 -27.37 -6.30
C THR A 629 1.63 -27.23 -4.94
N ARG A 630 0.92 -26.12 -4.76
CA ARG A 630 0.05 -25.80 -3.63
C ARG A 630 -1.13 -26.75 -3.35
N ASP A 631 -1.27 -27.50 -2.24
CA ASP A 631 -2.65 -27.85 -1.79
C ASP A 631 -3.18 -26.69 -0.93
N PRO A 632 -4.16 -25.91 -1.40
CA PRO A 632 -4.65 -24.77 -0.64
C PRO A 632 -5.55 -25.15 0.55
N ARG A 633 -5.88 -26.43 0.75
CA ARG A 633 -6.86 -26.91 1.74
C ARG A 633 -6.24 -27.34 3.08
N VAL A 634 -4.92 -27.39 3.18
CA VAL A 634 -4.20 -27.84 4.39
C VAL A 634 -3.30 -26.71 4.87
N ALA A 635 -3.47 -26.31 6.14
CA ALA A 635 -2.83 -25.13 6.73
C ALA A 635 -1.58 -25.46 7.58
N ASP A 636 -1.03 -26.68 7.46
CA ASP A 636 0.10 -27.15 8.27
C ASP A 636 1.46 -27.03 7.54
N HIS A 637 2.53 -27.22 8.31
CA HIS A 637 3.91 -26.92 7.95
C HIS A 637 4.35 -27.75 6.74
N VAL A 638 4.46 -27.09 5.59
CA VAL A 638 5.03 -27.64 4.35
C VAL A 638 4.20 -28.80 3.75
N ASN A 639 2.96 -28.52 3.35
CA ASN A 639 2.20 -29.47 2.53
C ASN A 639 2.22 -29.07 1.05
N PHE A 640 2.81 -29.92 0.23
CA PHE A 640 2.91 -29.79 -1.22
C PHE A 640 2.00 -30.83 -1.89
N GLY A 641 1.09 -30.39 -2.76
CA GLY A 641 0.34 -31.29 -3.63
C GLY A 641 1.16 -31.65 -4.87
N ASP A 642 1.07 -32.90 -5.33
CA ASP A 642 1.76 -33.32 -6.55
C ASP A 642 1.17 -32.64 -7.79
N VAL A 643 2.02 -32.35 -8.78
CA VAL A 643 1.55 -31.99 -10.13
C VAL A 643 0.85 -33.22 -10.73
N PRO A 644 -0.45 -33.17 -11.06
CA PRO A 644 -1.24 -34.36 -11.38
C PRO A 644 -0.81 -35.17 -12.63
N ASP A 645 0.01 -34.61 -13.51
CA ASP A 645 0.39 -35.20 -14.80
C ASP A 645 1.92 -35.07 -15.05
N GLN A 646 2.76 -35.71 -14.24
CA GLN A 646 4.22 -35.72 -14.47
C GLN A 646 4.62 -36.71 -15.57
N GLN A 647 4.57 -36.30 -16.85
CA GLN A 647 5.32 -36.99 -17.91
C GLN A 647 6.07 -36.04 -18.87
N PRO A 648 7.39 -36.25 -19.06
CA PRO A 648 8.25 -37.22 -18.37
C PRO A 648 8.65 -36.77 -16.96
N ALA A 649 8.99 -37.72 -16.10
CA ALA A 649 9.49 -37.45 -14.74
C ALA A 649 10.81 -36.64 -14.80
N PRO A 650 11.09 -35.79 -13.78
CA PRO A 650 12.38 -35.11 -13.68
C PRO A 650 13.52 -36.13 -13.70
N SER A 651 14.50 -35.91 -14.56
CA SER A 651 15.75 -36.67 -14.52
C SER A 651 16.72 -35.94 -13.63
N PHE A 652 17.53 -36.66 -12.85
CA PHE A 652 18.63 -36.05 -12.12
C PHE A 652 19.91 -36.84 -12.29
N ARG A 653 21.04 -36.15 -12.15
CA ARG A 653 22.35 -36.77 -12.01
C ARG A 653 23.12 -36.08 -10.92
N PHE A 654 24.04 -36.85 -10.36
CA PHE A 654 24.85 -36.41 -9.25
C PHE A 654 26.23 -35.94 -9.74
N VAL A 655 26.73 -34.86 -9.13
CA VAL A 655 28.02 -34.26 -9.49
C VAL A 655 28.85 -34.06 -8.25
N THR A 656 30.03 -34.70 -8.21
CA THR A 656 31.05 -34.59 -7.14
C THR A 656 32.45 -34.39 -7.69
N SER A 657 32.61 -34.26 -9.01
CA SER A 657 33.93 -34.08 -9.65
C SER A 657 34.62 -32.78 -9.24
N HIS A 658 33.88 -31.81 -8.68
CA HIS A 658 34.42 -30.58 -8.11
C HIS A 658 34.93 -30.72 -6.68
N MET A 659 34.62 -31.83 -6.00
CA MET A 659 35.05 -32.15 -4.64
C MET A 659 36.44 -32.78 -4.63
N ARG A 660 37.14 -32.70 -3.49
CA ARG A 660 38.46 -33.33 -3.33
C ARG A 660 38.38 -34.86 -3.29
#